data_AF-A0A6A3A6K5-F1
#
_entry.id   AF-A0A6A3A6K5-F1
#
_cell.length_a   1.000
_cell.length_b   1.000
_cell.length_c   1.000
_cell.angle_alpha   90.00
_cell.angle_beta   90.00
_cell.angle_gamma   90.00
#
_symmetry.space_group_name_H-M   'P 1'
#
loop_
_entity.id
_entity.type
_entity.pdbx_description
1 polymer ?
#
loop_
_entity_poly.entity_id
_entity_poly.type
_entity_poly.pdbx_seq_one_letter_code
_entity_poly.pdbx_strand_id
1 'polypeptide(L)'
;MAVASTVPFRLDSLASDKDAKALQFIEEVTRNVDSVQQRVLREILSRNAETEYLKRFGLNGATDRETFKSRIPVAGYEDIQPDVQRVANGDKSPIFSAHPISEFLTSSGTSGGERKLLPTIHEESDRRQLLYNLLMPVMNLYVPGLDKGKGLYFLFVKASTKTPGGILARPALTSYYNSDQFKTRPYDPFNVYTSPNEAILCTDSFQSMYAQMLCGLVTRDEVLRVGAVFASGLLRAIHFLQTNWKELARDIANGTLNPKVTDASVRECMEKILKPDPELAEFITMECSKENWERIIVRIWPNTKYLEVIITGAMAQYVSTLEYYSGGLPIASTIYASSECYFGLNLNPMCKPSEVAYTIMPNMAYFEFLPLESSSPSGAVDLADVEIGKEYEFVVTTYAGLCRYRVGDILHVIGFHNSAPQFRFVRRNNVLLSIESDKTDEAELQNAVEKASLLLKEFNTRVVDYTSYADTNQIPGHYVIYWELLVKDSANAPTGDFLSRCCLQMEESLNSVYRQSRVADKSIGPLEIRVVQNGTFEELTDYSISRGSSMSQYKVPRCVSFTPIVELLNSRVVSKHFSPSDGHCKSDAQNGPLNVTVLKHVKGRTNEKSKDVTTLDWNGEGTLLATGSYDGQARIWTTDGELRSTLSKHKGPIFSLKWNKKGDYLLTGSFDKTAIVWDVKAEEWKQQFEFHTGPTLDVDWCNNVSFATSSTDHMICLQDWRNPPY
;
A
#
# COMPACT_ATOMS: atom_id res chain seq x y z
N MET A 1 0.53 -46.34 2.14
CA MET A 1 1.59 -46.76 1.20
C MET A 1 2.19 -45.49 0.62
N ALA A 2 3.42 -45.17 1.01
CA ALA A 2 4.12 -43.95 0.62
C ALA A 2 4.63 -44.09 -0.82
N VAL A 3 4.20 -43.20 -1.72
CA VAL A 3 4.90 -42.96 -2.98
C VAL A 3 5.87 -41.83 -2.69
N ALA A 4 7.10 -42.19 -2.34
CA ALA A 4 8.21 -41.25 -2.24
C ALA A 4 8.56 -40.77 -3.65
N SER A 5 8.19 -39.54 -4.00
CA SER A 5 8.80 -38.81 -5.12
C SER A 5 9.98 -37.99 -4.59
N THR A 6 11.00 -38.66 -4.06
CA THR A 6 12.28 -38.03 -3.77
C THR A 6 13.16 -38.17 -5.01
N VAL A 7 13.38 -37.07 -5.72
CA VAL A 7 14.55 -36.96 -6.60
C VAL A 7 15.68 -36.45 -5.71
N PRO A 8 16.69 -37.26 -5.34
CA PRO A 8 17.86 -36.76 -4.65
C PRO A 8 18.55 -35.74 -5.57
N PHE A 9 19.00 -34.61 -5.03
CA PHE A 9 19.86 -33.70 -5.77
C PHE A 9 21.06 -34.49 -6.33
N ARG A 10 21.13 -34.68 -7.66
CA ARG A 10 22.33 -35.22 -8.30
C ARG A 10 23.40 -34.14 -8.22
N LEU A 11 24.30 -34.26 -7.26
CA LEU A 11 25.46 -33.36 -7.11
C LEU A 11 26.41 -33.39 -8.33
N ASP A 12 26.26 -34.36 -9.23
CA ASP A 12 27.21 -34.62 -10.32
C ASP A 12 27.11 -33.64 -11.51
N SER A 13 26.22 -32.64 -11.48
CA SER A 13 26.05 -31.66 -12.57
C SER A 13 26.18 -30.19 -12.12
N LEU A 14 26.83 -29.90 -11.00
CA LEU A 14 26.86 -28.54 -10.45
C LEU A 14 27.75 -27.57 -11.25
N ALA A 15 27.13 -26.49 -11.72
CA ALA A 15 27.80 -25.34 -12.28
C ALA A 15 28.34 -24.47 -11.13
N SER A 16 29.67 -24.47 -10.94
CA SER A 16 30.42 -23.66 -9.95
C SER A 16 30.34 -24.08 -8.47
N ASP A 17 31.47 -23.90 -7.75
CA ASP A 17 31.60 -24.12 -6.30
C ASP A 17 30.61 -23.30 -5.45
N LYS A 18 30.11 -22.17 -5.99
CA LYS A 18 29.14 -21.28 -5.31
C LYS A 18 27.78 -21.96 -5.21
N ASP A 19 27.29 -22.57 -6.29
CA ASP A 19 26.00 -23.26 -6.33
C ASP A 19 26.03 -24.49 -5.40
N ALA A 20 27.13 -25.24 -5.42
CA ALA A 20 27.33 -26.39 -4.53
C ALA A 20 27.22 -26.00 -3.05
N LYS A 21 27.85 -24.90 -2.64
CA LYS A 21 27.78 -24.39 -1.26
C LYS A 21 26.38 -23.93 -0.88
N ALA A 22 25.66 -23.26 -1.77
CA ALA A 22 24.30 -22.80 -1.52
C ALA A 22 23.33 -23.98 -1.33
N LEU A 23 23.44 -25.01 -2.17
CA LEU A 23 22.62 -26.22 -2.06
C LEU A 23 22.99 -27.06 -0.83
N GLN A 24 24.28 -27.17 -0.51
CA GLN A 24 24.75 -27.82 0.73
C GLN A 24 24.21 -27.09 1.96
N PHE A 25 24.19 -25.76 1.94
CA PHE A 25 23.60 -24.96 3.02
C PHE A 25 22.11 -25.26 3.20
N ILE A 26 21.32 -25.34 2.11
CA ILE A 26 19.91 -25.74 2.16
C ILE A 26 19.77 -27.14 2.80
N GLU A 27 20.56 -28.12 2.35
CA GLU A 27 20.54 -29.46 2.92
C GLU A 27 20.89 -29.48 4.42
N GLU A 28 21.90 -28.72 4.84
CA GLU A 28 22.32 -28.64 6.24
C GLU A 28 21.22 -28.08 7.14
N VAL A 29 20.64 -26.93 6.77
CA VAL A 29 19.63 -26.27 7.61
C VAL A 29 18.29 -27.00 7.60
N THR A 30 17.93 -27.65 6.49
CA THR A 30 16.67 -28.42 6.39
C THR A 30 16.73 -29.80 7.04
N ARG A 31 17.92 -30.40 7.22
CA ARG A 31 18.08 -31.63 8.02
C ARG A 31 18.00 -31.37 9.52
N ASN A 32 18.47 -30.20 9.97
CA ASN A 32 18.64 -29.87 11.38
C ASN A 32 17.63 -28.81 11.89
N VAL A 33 16.41 -28.80 11.36
CA VAL A 33 15.43 -27.72 11.57
C VAL A 33 15.23 -27.35 13.04
N ASP A 34 14.89 -28.31 13.91
CA ASP A 34 14.61 -28.00 15.31
C ASP A 34 15.85 -27.43 16.03
N SER A 35 17.03 -28.02 15.80
CA SER A 35 18.29 -27.53 16.36
C SER A 35 18.62 -26.11 15.90
N VAL A 36 18.42 -25.83 14.61
CA VAL A 36 18.61 -24.48 14.04
C VAL A 36 17.62 -23.49 14.64
N GLN A 37 16.34 -23.85 14.77
CA GLN A 37 15.30 -23.02 15.39
C GLN A 37 15.60 -22.72 16.87
N GLN A 38 16.05 -23.71 17.65
CA GLN A 38 16.48 -23.49 19.04
C GLN A 38 17.67 -22.52 19.11
N ARG A 39 18.65 -22.66 18.22
CA ARG A 39 19.81 -21.76 18.16
C ARG A 39 19.41 -20.33 17.79
N VAL A 40 18.56 -20.17 16.77
CA VAL A 40 18.04 -18.85 16.34
C VAL A 40 17.27 -18.18 17.46
N LEU A 41 16.34 -18.88 18.12
CA LEU A 41 15.60 -18.32 19.25
C LEU A 41 16.55 -17.91 20.38
N ARG A 42 17.49 -18.79 20.77
CA ARG A 42 18.48 -18.48 21.80
C ARG A 42 19.28 -17.22 21.46
N GLU A 43 19.72 -17.08 20.21
CA GLU A 43 20.47 -15.91 19.75
C GLU A 43 19.63 -14.63 19.83
N ILE A 44 18.38 -14.66 19.37
CA ILE A 44 17.44 -13.53 19.46
C ILE A 44 17.24 -13.13 20.92
N LEU A 45 16.94 -14.09 21.81
CA LEU A 45 16.65 -13.83 23.21
C LEU A 45 17.89 -13.38 23.99
N SER A 46 19.05 -13.99 23.77
CA SER A 46 20.30 -13.55 24.39
C SER A 46 20.65 -12.12 24.02
N ARG A 47 20.45 -11.76 22.74
CA ARG A 47 20.77 -10.43 22.22
C ARG A 47 19.78 -9.38 22.74
N ASN A 48 18.50 -9.71 22.79
CA ASN A 48 17.42 -8.78 23.16
C ASN A 48 17.03 -8.87 24.64
N ALA A 49 17.76 -9.63 25.47
CA ALA A 49 17.42 -9.89 26.87
C ALA A 49 17.13 -8.63 27.70
N GLU A 50 17.86 -7.55 27.41
CA GLU A 50 17.77 -6.29 28.14
C GLU A 50 16.73 -5.30 27.59
N THR A 51 16.03 -5.68 26.51
CA THR A 51 15.02 -4.83 25.87
C THR A 51 13.79 -4.62 26.74
N GLU A 52 13.13 -3.47 26.57
CA GLU A 52 11.93 -3.14 27.35
C GLU A 52 10.82 -4.17 27.12
N TYR A 53 10.62 -4.62 25.89
CA TYR A 53 9.56 -5.57 25.53
C TYR A 53 9.75 -6.92 26.26
N LEU A 54 10.95 -7.52 26.22
CA LEU A 54 11.19 -8.81 26.91
C LEU A 54 11.15 -8.68 28.44
N LYS A 55 11.61 -7.53 28.98
CA LYS A 55 11.51 -7.24 30.42
C LYS A 55 10.05 -7.08 30.88
N ARG A 56 9.20 -6.45 30.06
CA ARG A 56 7.77 -6.25 30.35
C ARG A 56 7.05 -7.58 30.62
N PHE A 57 7.45 -8.64 29.94
CA PHE A 57 6.89 -9.99 30.11
C PHE A 57 7.68 -10.89 31.07
N GLY A 58 8.68 -10.34 31.77
CA GLY A 58 9.39 -11.04 32.84
C GLY A 58 10.22 -12.23 32.36
N LEU A 59 10.78 -12.17 31.14
CA LEU A 59 11.63 -13.25 30.61
C LEU A 59 12.95 -13.38 31.38
N ASN A 60 13.42 -12.29 32.02
CA ASN A 60 14.55 -12.27 32.96
C ASN A 60 15.83 -12.94 32.43
N GLY A 61 16.14 -12.76 31.14
CA GLY A 61 17.32 -13.34 30.49
C GLY A 61 17.21 -14.84 30.16
N ALA A 62 16.05 -15.47 30.35
CA ALA A 62 15.81 -16.83 29.89
C ALA A 62 15.88 -16.91 28.35
N THR A 63 16.45 -18.00 27.85
CA THR A 63 16.66 -18.20 26.40
C THR A 63 16.14 -19.55 25.90
N ASP A 64 15.52 -20.33 26.79
CA ASP A 64 14.88 -21.60 26.47
C ASP A 64 13.47 -21.40 25.90
N ARG A 65 13.08 -22.32 25.03
CA ARG A 65 11.82 -22.28 24.29
C ARG A 65 10.60 -22.37 25.21
N GLU A 66 10.67 -23.18 26.26
CA GLU A 66 9.55 -23.41 27.18
C GLU A 66 9.17 -22.13 27.92
N THR A 67 10.17 -21.47 28.54
CA THR A 67 9.96 -20.21 29.24
C THR A 67 9.52 -19.11 28.28
N PHE A 68 10.09 -19.06 27.07
CA PHE A 68 9.66 -18.11 26.03
C PHE A 68 8.17 -18.28 25.69
N LYS A 69 7.73 -19.50 25.38
CA LYS A 69 6.34 -19.79 25.03
C LYS A 69 5.36 -19.59 26.19
N SER A 70 5.81 -19.76 27.44
CA SER A 70 4.95 -19.58 28.62
C SER A 70 4.82 -18.11 29.06
N ARG A 71 5.82 -17.27 28.76
CA ARG A 71 5.88 -15.86 29.22
C ARG A 71 5.46 -14.87 28.16
N ILE A 72 5.89 -15.07 26.92
CA ILE A 72 5.67 -14.13 25.82
C ILE A 72 4.33 -14.46 25.16
N PRO A 73 3.37 -13.52 25.11
CA PRO A 73 2.10 -13.75 24.46
C PRO A 73 2.25 -13.76 22.94
N VAL A 74 1.34 -14.45 22.26
CA VAL A 74 1.17 -14.27 20.82
C VAL A 74 0.46 -12.93 20.58
N ALA A 75 1.03 -12.08 19.74
CA ALA A 75 0.61 -10.69 19.57
C ALA A 75 0.22 -10.35 18.11
N GLY A 76 -0.78 -9.49 17.96
CA GLY A 76 -1.12 -8.80 16.71
C GLY A 76 -0.30 -7.52 16.52
N TYR A 77 -0.64 -6.73 15.49
CA TYR A 77 0.03 -5.45 15.26
C TYR A 77 -0.41 -4.38 16.25
N GLU A 78 -1.68 -4.42 16.61
CA GLU A 78 -2.36 -3.49 17.50
C GLU A 78 -1.75 -3.56 18.92
N ASP A 79 -1.29 -4.74 19.34
CA ASP A 79 -0.63 -4.95 20.63
C ASP A 79 0.76 -4.28 20.71
N ILE A 80 1.48 -4.19 19.59
CA ILE A 80 2.83 -3.60 19.52
C ILE A 80 2.82 -2.15 19.00
N GLN A 81 1.69 -1.68 18.48
CA GLN A 81 1.55 -0.35 17.89
C GLN A 81 1.99 0.78 18.83
N PRO A 82 1.70 0.77 20.16
CA PRO A 82 2.17 1.82 21.06
C PRO A 82 3.70 1.94 21.11
N ASP A 83 4.39 0.80 21.13
CA ASP A 83 5.85 0.74 21.15
C ASP A 83 6.45 1.15 19.79
N VAL A 84 5.82 0.74 18.68
CA VAL A 84 6.20 1.19 17.33
C VAL A 84 6.08 2.72 17.23
N GLN A 85 5.00 3.31 17.74
CA GLN A 85 4.79 4.76 17.69
C GLN A 85 5.83 5.53 18.51
N ARG A 86 6.25 5.00 19.67
CA ARG A 86 7.34 5.58 20.47
C ARG A 86 8.64 5.66 19.67
N VAL A 87 9.04 4.56 19.05
CA VAL A 87 10.25 4.51 18.20
C VAL A 87 10.08 5.46 17.00
N ALA A 88 8.93 5.44 16.33
CA ALA A 88 8.62 6.34 15.21
C ALA A 88 8.70 7.81 15.60
N ASN A 89 8.36 8.17 16.84
CA ASN A 89 8.45 9.52 17.39
C ASN A 89 9.86 9.89 17.90
N GLY A 90 10.83 8.99 17.81
CA GLY A 90 12.24 9.27 18.11
C GLY A 90 12.76 8.69 19.43
N ASP A 91 12.01 7.80 20.10
CA ASP A 91 12.54 7.04 21.24
C ASP A 91 13.64 6.08 20.77
N LYS A 92 14.86 6.26 21.29
CA LYS A 92 16.06 5.47 20.95
C LYS A 92 16.40 4.43 22.01
N SER A 93 15.59 4.29 23.06
CA SER A 93 15.76 3.21 24.03
C SER A 93 15.57 1.83 23.37
N PRO A 94 16.19 0.76 23.89
CA PRO A 94 16.11 -0.56 23.30
C PRO A 94 14.74 -1.18 23.60
N ILE A 95 13.69 -0.74 22.91
CA ILE A 95 12.32 -1.22 23.12
C ILE A 95 12.16 -2.63 22.57
N PHE A 96 12.45 -2.82 21.28
CA PHE A 96 12.29 -4.10 20.58
C PHE A 96 13.61 -4.88 20.45
N SER A 97 14.70 -4.18 20.15
CA SER A 97 16.00 -4.78 19.85
C SER A 97 17.11 -4.06 20.58
N ALA A 98 18.17 -4.79 20.92
CA ALA A 98 19.42 -4.19 21.37
C ALA A 98 20.15 -3.43 20.25
N HIS A 99 19.84 -3.75 18.99
CA HIS A 99 20.34 -3.01 17.83
C HIS A 99 19.39 -1.85 17.50
N PRO A 100 19.93 -0.70 17.05
CA PRO A 100 19.10 0.43 16.68
C PRO A 100 18.23 0.07 15.47
N ILE A 101 16.96 0.49 15.52
CA ILE A 101 16.04 0.37 14.39
C ILE A 101 16.55 1.27 13.26
N SER A 102 16.91 0.67 12.13
CA SER A 102 17.51 1.37 11.00
C SER A 102 16.45 2.06 10.14
N GLU A 103 15.31 1.39 9.95
CA GLU A 103 14.15 1.90 9.22
C GLU A 103 12.88 1.14 9.62
N PHE A 104 11.73 1.65 9.17
CA PHE A 104 10.45 0.95 9.21
C PHE A 104 10.12 0.41 7.81
N LEU A 105 9.89 -0.89 7.73
CA LEU A 105 9.34 -1.52 6.55
C LEU A 105 7.82 -1.38 6.56
N THR A 106 7.28 -0.70 5.56
CA THR A 106 5.83 -0.54 5.44
C THR A 106 5.23 -1.82 4.85
N SER A 107 4.37 -2.49 5.61
CA SER A 107 3.62 -3.66 5.14
C SER A 107 2.55 -3.25 4.13
N SER A 108 2.17 -4.18 3.25
CA SER A 108 0.94 -4.08 2.46
C SER A 108 -0.31 -4.34 3.30
N GLY A 109 -0.17 -5.03 4.44
CA GLY A 109 -1.25 -5.11 5.42
C GLY A 109 -1.42 -3.78 6.14
N THR A 110 -2.68 -3.40 6.38
CA THR A 110 -3.06 -2.15 7.05
C THR A 110 -3.59 -2.42 8.45
N SER A 111 -3.53 -1.40 9.31
CA SER A 111 -4.16 -1.35 10.64
C SER A 111 -4.76 0.03 10.81
N GLY A 112 -6.08 0.11 10.99
CA GLY A 112 -6.79 1.39 11.01
C GLY A 112 -6.70 2.17 9.69
N GLY A 113 -6.59 1.47 8.54
CA GLY A 113 -6.50 2.07 7.20
C GLY A 113 -5.10 2.55 6.78
N GLU A 114 -4.11 2.49 7.68
CA GLU A 114 -2.72 2.86 7.39
C GLU A 114 -1.77 1.66 7.36
N ARG A 115 -0.68 1.77 6.59
CA ARG A 115 0.32 0.71 6.47
C ARG A 115 0.97 0.40 7.81
N LYS A 116 1.10 -0.89 8.14
CA LYS A 116 1.83 -1.32 9.34
C LYS A 116 3.32 -0.94 9.21
N LEU A 117 3.84 -0.19 10.18
CA LEU A 117 5.26 0.12 10.34
C LEU A 117 5.96 -1.01 11.08
N LEU A 118 6.84 -1.75 10.40
CA LEU A 118 7.54 -2.90 10.97
C LEU A 118 9.01 -2.56 11.17
N PRO A 119 9.53 -2.62 12.41
CA PRO A 119 10.92 -2.28 12.68
C PRO A 119 11.86 -3.27 12.00
N THR A 120 12.95 -2.77 11.43
CA THR A 120 14.07 -3.59 10.96
C THR A 120 15.40 -3.03 11.46
N ILE A 121 16.40 -3.91 11.53
CA ILE A 121 17.79 -3.57 11.86
C ILE A 121 18.68 -3.81 10.62
N HIS A 122 19.88 -3.22 10.61
CA HIS A 122 20.80 -3.34 9.47
C HIS A 122 21.16 -4.80 9.11
N GLU A 123 21.39 -5.66 10.10
CA GLU A 123 21.78 -7.07 9.91
C GLU A 123 20.70 -7.90 9.19
N GLU A 124 19.42 -7.50 9.27
CA GLU A 124 18.36 -8.19 8.54
C GLU A 124 18.57 -8.13 7.02
N SER A 125 19.29 -7.11 6.52
CA SER A 125 19.65 -7.03 5.11
C SER A 125 20.52 -8.21 4.68
N ASP A 126 21.47 -8.63 5.50
CA ASP A 126 22.37 -9.75 5.17
C ASP A 126 21.60 -11.08 5.11
N ARG A 127 20.60 -11.28 5.98
CA ARG A 127 19.72 -12.45 5.95
C ARG A 127 18.85 -12.47 4.69
N ARG A 128 18.31 -11.31 4.28
CA ARG A 128 17.56 -11.18 3.01
C ARG A 128 18.43 -11.53 1.81
N GLN A 129 19.66 -10.99 1.77
CA GLN A 129 20.61 -11.28 0.69
C GLN A 129 21.00 -12.77 0.67
N LEU A 130 21.17 -13.39 1.83
CA LEU A 130 21.38 -14.84 1.93
C LEU A 130 20.25 -15.61 1.24
N LEU A 131 18.98 -15.28 1.52
CA LEU A 131 17.84 -15.96 0.90
C LEU A 131 17.81 -15.74 -0.63
N TYR A 132 18.06 -14.52 -1.11
CA TYR A 132 18.16 -14.23 -2.55
C TYR A 132 19.26 -15.05 -3.23
N ASN A 133 20.40 -15.23 -2.56
CA ASN A 133 21.53 -16.00 -3.08
C ASN A 133 21.22 -17.51 -3.25
N LEU A 134 20.13 -18.02 -2.65
CA LEU A 134 19.71 -19.41 -2.79
C LEU A 134 18.81 -19.65 -4.02
N LEU A 135 18.19 -18.60 -4.58
CA LEU A 135 17.19 -18.75 -5.63
C LEU A 135 17.79 -19.31 -6.93
N MET A 136 18.88 -18.71 -7.41
CA MET A 136 19.51 -19.10 -8.68
C MET A 136 20.19 -20.49 -8.62
N PRO A 137 20.92 -20.86 -7.55
CA PRO A 137 21.44 -22.22 -7.38
C PRO A 137 20.34 -23.29 -7.43
N VAL A 138 19.18 -23.04 -6.81
CA VAL A 138 18.02 -23.95 -6.90
C VAL A 138 17.47 -23.96 -8.32
N MET A 139 17.28 -22.81 -8.94
CA MET A 139 16.75 -22.69 -10.30
C MET A 139 17.62 -23.42 -11.34
N ASN A 140 18.94 -23.33 -11.19
CA ASN A 140 19.92 -23.89 -12.13
C ASN A 140 19.86 -25.42 -12.20
N LEU A 141 19.31 -26.09 -11.18
CA LEU A 141 19.04 -27.53 -11.20
C LEU A 141 17.95 -27.93 -12.20
N TYR A 142 17.03 -27.00 -12.50
CA TYR A 142 15.87 -27.24 -13.36
C TYR A 142 16.03 -26.58 -14.74
N VAL A 143 16.64 -25.39 -14.78
CA VAL A 143 16.78 -24.60 -16.00
C VAL A 143 18.26 -24.21 -16.18
N PRO A 144 19.05 -25.04 -16.90
CA PRO A 144 20.47 -24.78 -17.07
C PRO A 144 20.73 -23.64 -18.07
N GLY A 145 21.92 -23.05 -17.98
CA GLY A 145 22.41 -22.06 -18.95
C GLY A 145 21.76 -20.68 -18.80
N LEU A 146 21.30 -20.32 -17.61
CA LEU A 146 20.78 -18.97 -17.32
C LEU A 146 21.89 -17.93 -17.15
N ASP A 147 23.11 -18.38 -16.88
CA ASP A 147 24.36 -17.60 -16.83
C ASP A 147 24.81 -17.05 -18.20
N LYS A 148 24.20 -17.52 -19.29
CA LYS A 148 24.56 -17.16 -20.67
C LYS A 148 23.74 -16.01 -21.26
N GLY A 149 22.88 -15.39 -20.46
CA GLY A 149 22.01 -14.32 -20.92
C GLY A 149 21.53 -13.46 -19.77
N LYS A 150 20.41 -12.76 -19.99
CA LYS A 150 19.88 -11.73 -19.09
C LYS A 150 18.48 -12.08 -18.60
N GLY A 151 18.15 -11.52 -17.44
CA GLY A 151 16.80 -11.46 -16.93
C GLY A 151 16.15 -10.11 -17.22
N LEU A 152 14.98 -10.11 -17.87
CA LEU A 152 14.14 -8.92 -17.99
C LEU A 152 13.20 -8.86 -16.78
N TYR A 153 13.53 -8.01 -15.81
CA TYR A 153 12.72 -7.80 -14.61
C TYR A 153 12.18 -6.38 -14.56
N PHE A 154 10.86 -6.27 -14.40
CA PHE A 154 10.17 -4.99 -14.16
C PHE A 154 10.09 -4.73 -12.66
N LEU A 155 11.05 -3.96 -12.14
CA LEU A 155 11.23 -3.68 -10.71
C LEU A 155 10.97 -2.21 -10.43
N PHE A 156 10.23 -1.90 -9.36
CA PHE A 156 9.81 -0.54 -9.05
C PHE A 156 10.07 -0.19 -7.60
N VAL A 157 10.64 0.99 -7.36
CA VAL A 157 10.58 1.64 -6.05
C VAL A 157 9.22 2.28 -5.85
N LYS A 158 8.73 2.25 -4.61
CA LYS A 158 7.54 3.00 -4.16
C LYS A 158 7.95 4.15 -3.23
N ALA A 159 7.03 5.09 -3.01
CA ALA A 159 7.23 6.26 -2.15
C ALA A 159 7.80 5.88 -0.76
N SER A 160 8.70 6.73 -0.27
CA SER A 160 9.31 6.63 1.06
C SER A 160 8.94 7.87 1.88
N THR A 161 8.67 7.71 3.17
CA THR A 161 8.38 8.80 4.10
C THR A 161 9.38 8.80 5.25
N LYS A 162 9.37 9.85 6.07
CA LYS A 162 10.10 9.90 7.34
C LYS A 162 9.10 10.00 8.48
N THR A 163 9.34 9.25 9.54
CA THR A 163 8.58 9.37 10.79
C THR A 163 8.92 10.69 11.50
N PRO A 164 8.12 11.12 12.50
CA PRO A 164 8.44 12.33 13.28
C PRO A 164 9.82 12.32 13.94
N GLY A 165 10.30 11.13 14.34
CA GLY A 165 11.66 10.90 14.86
C GLY A 165 12.77 10.86 13.80
N GLY A 166 12.43 11.08 12.52
CA GLY A 166 13.37 11.13 11.40
C GLY A 166 13.77 9.76 10.81
N ILE A 167 13.17 8.66 11.25
CA ILE A 167 13.45 7.31 10.74
C ILE A 167 12.74 7.12 9.40
N LEU A 168 13.38 6.48 8.42
CA LEU A 168 12.76 6.21 7.13
C LEU A 168 11.66 5.15 7.26
N ALA A 169 10.54 5.34 6.56
CA ALA A 169 9.46 4.39 6.44
C ALA A 169 9.17 4.13 4.95
N ARG A 170 9.38 2.89 4.48
CA ARG A 170 9.22 2.53 3.06
C ARG A 170 9.01 1.03 2.87
N PRO A 171 8.49 0.57 1.71
CA PRO A 171 8.30 -0.86 1.48
C PRO A 171 9.63 -1.64 1.48
N ALA A 172 9.58 -2.92 1.89
CA ALA A 172 10.75 -3.79 1.99
C ALA A 172 11.57 -3.88 0.68
N LEU A 173 10.89 -3.92 -0.46
CA LEU A 173 11.55 -3.95 -1.77
C LEU A 173 12.19 -2.61 -2.13
N THR A 174 11.53 -1.48 -1.81
CA THR A 174 12.16 -0.14 -1.96
C THR A 174 13.42 -0.03 -1.10
N SER A 175 13.39 -0.55 0.14
CA SER A 175 14.56 -0.62 1.01
C SER A 175 15.67 -1.46 0.37
N TYR A 176 15.34 -2.66 -0.12
CA TYR A 176 16.30 -3.54 -0.78
C TYR A 176 16.93 -2.92 -2.02
N TYR A 177 16.16 -2.38 -2.97
CA TYR A 177 16.70 -1.75 -4.18
C TYR A 177 17.56 -0.51 -3.86
N ASN A 178 17.24 0.20 -2.77
CA ASN A 178 18.03 1.33 -2.33
C ASN A 178 19.28 0.98 -1.53
N SER A 179 19.44 -0.29 -1.13
CA SER A 179 20.59 -0.77 -0.37
C SER A 179 21.84 -0.94 -1.23
N ASP A 180 23.01 -0.91 -0.59
CA ASP A 180 24.28 -1.20 -1.25
C ASP A 180 24.32 -2.64 -1.79
N GLN A 181 23.67 -3.58 -1.09
CA GLN A 181 23.58 -4.98 -1.53
C GLN A 181 22.97 -5.13 -2.92
N PHE A 182 22.08 -4.21 -3.33
CA PHE A 182 21.53 -4.17 -4.69
C PHE A 182 22.33 -3.25 -5.61
N LYS A 183 22.62 -2.02 -5.16
CA LYS A 183 23.26 -0.98 -5.99
C LYS A 183 24.69 -1.32 -6.40
N THR A 184 25.47 -1.87 -5.47
CA THR A 184 26.88 -2.22 -5.64
C THR A 184 27.09 -3.74 -5.61
N ARG A 185 26.06 -4.51 -6.00
CA ARG A 185 26.11 -5.96 -6.06
C ARG A 185 27.31 -6.44 -6.89
N PRO A 186 28.05 -7.47 -6.44
CA PRO A 186 29.14 -8.03 -7.22
C PRO A 186 28.59 -8.62 -8.53
N TYR A 187 29.45 -8.70 -9.54
CA TYR A 187 29.08 -9.36 -10.79
C TYR A 187 28.68 -10.82 -10.50
N ASP A 188 27.48 -11.19 -10.93
CA ASP A 188 26.94 -12.53 -10.83
C ASP A 188 26.29 -12.88 -12.18
N PRO A 189 26.84 -13.86 -12.92
CA PRO A 189 26.35 -14.18 -14.27
C PRO A 189 24.90 -14.64 -14.27
N PHE A 190 24.38 -15.16 -13.15
CA PHE A 190 22.98 -15.56 -13.04
C PHE A 190 22.03 -14.37 -12.82
N ASN A 191 22.54 -13.22 -12.40
CA ASN A 191 21.75 -12.04 -12.01
C ASN A 191 22.11 -10.80 -12.84
N VAL A 192 22.39 -10.99 -14.13
CA VAL A 192 22.54 -9.89 -15.09
C VAL A 192 21.15 -9.48 -15.57
N TYR A 193 20.74 -8.26 -15.22
CA TYR A 193 19.44 -7.71 -15.61
C TYR A 193 19.56 -6.78 -16.83
N THR A 194 18.48 -6.69 -17.61
CA THR A 194 18.37 -5.72 -18.70
C THR A 194 18.21 -4.30 -18.16
N SER A 195 17.48 -4.14 -17.04
CA SER A 195 17.13 -2.86 -16.44
C SER A 195 18.31 -2.25 -15.67
N PRO A 196 18.75 -1.01 -15.99
CA PRO A 196 19.76 -0.31 -15.22
C PRO A 196 19.21 0.10 -13.84
N ASN A 197 20.10 0.24 -12.86
CA ASN A 197 19.72 0.58 -11.48
C ASN A 197 18.99 1.94 -11.44
N GLU A 198 19.41 2.91 -12.24
CA GLU A 198 18.84 4.25 -12.34
C GLU A 198 17.38 4.20 -12.81
N ALA A 199 17.04 3.32 -13.74
CA ALA A 199 15.65 3.13 -14.18
C ALA A 199 14.79 2.48 -13.09
N ILE A 200 15.33 1.52 -12.35
CA ILE A 200 14.62 0.84 -11.23
C ILE A 200 14.39 1.81 -10.06
N LEU A 201 15.35 2.70 -9.81
CA LEU A 201 15.33 3.69 -8.71
C LEU A 201 14.60 4.98 -9.07
N CYS A 202 14.19 5.15 -10.32
CA CYS A 202 13.39 6.30 -10.74
C CYS A 202 12.06 6.31 -9.99
N THR A 203 11.74 7.44 -9.38
CA THR A 203 10.53 7.60 -8.55
C THR A 203 9.25 7.78 -9.37
N ASP A 204 9.39 8.21 -10.63
CA ASP A 204 8.30 8.29 -11.59
C ASP A 204 8.06 6.90 -12.22
N SER A 205 6.88 6.35 -11.96
CA SER A 205 6.50 5.01 -12.40
C SER A 205 6.41 4.88 -13.92
N PHE A 206 6.00 5.94 -14.63
CA PHE A 206 5.96 5.95 -16.09
C PHE A 206 7.37 5.92 -16.66
N GLN A 207 8.26 6.80 -16.18
CA GLN A 207 9.63 6.89 -16.67
C GLN A 207 10.44 5.62 -16.37
N SER A 208 10.26 5.06 -15.16
CA SER A 208 10.83 3.78 -14.76
C SER A 208 10.37 2.65 -15.69
N MET A 209 9.06 2.51 -15.92
CA MET A 209 8.51 1.48 -16.81
C MET A 209 8.99 1.65 -18.25
N TYR A 210 8.99 2.89 -18.77
CA TYR A 210 9.40 3.19 -20.13
C TYR A 210 10.86 2.82 -20.38
N ALA A 211 11.78 3.24 -19.48
CA ALA A 211 13.20 2.95 -19.61
C ALA A 211 13.51 1.44 -19.48
N GLN A 212 12.86 0.75 -18.53
CA GLN A 212 13.02 -0.70 -18.36
C GLN A 212 12.50 -1.48 -19.58
N MET A 213 11.34 -1.10 -20.12
CA MET A 213 10.80 -1.69 -21.34
C MET A 213 11.74 -1.49 -22.53
N LEU A 214 12.24 -0.26 -22.73
CA LEU A 214 13.17 0.05 -23.82
C LEU A 214 14.46 -0.77 -23.73
N CYS A 215 15.05 -0.89 -22.54
CA CYS A 215 16.23 -1.74 -22.32
C CYS A 215 15.93 -3.22 -22.62
N GLY A 216 14.77 -3.71 -22.21
CA GLY A 216 14.31 -5.08 -22.49
C GLY A 216 14.12 -5.35 -23.98
N LEU A 217 13.64 -4.38 -24.76
CA LEU A 217 13.47 -4.50 -26.21
C LEU A 217 14.82 -4.48 -26.93
N VAL A 218 15.73 -3.57 -26.57
CA VAL A 218 17.06 -3.44 -27.18
C VAL A 218 17.93 -4.68 -26.94
N THR A 219 17.76 -5.35 -25.80
CA THR A 219 18.54 -6.56 -25.44
C THR A 219 17.74 -7.86 -25.62
N ARG A 220 16.70 -7.85 -26.46
CA ARG A 220 15.71 -8.93 -26.55
C ARG A 220 16.26 -10.33 -26.78
N ASP A 221 17.33 -10.45 -27.57
CA ASP A 221 17.92 -11.74 -27.92
C ASP A 221 18.77 -12.34 -26.79
N GLU A 222 19.15 -11.53 -25.80
CA GLU A 222 19.86 -11.99 -24.61
C GLU A 222 18.90 -12.44 -23.50
N VAL A 223 17.59 -12.15 -23.61
CA VAL A 223 16.61 -12.41 -22.53
C VAL A 223 16.28 -13.89 -22.44
N LEU A 224 16.60 -14.50 -21.28
CA LEU A 224 16.33 -15.91 -20.97
C LEU A 224 15.18 -16.10 -19.98
N ARG A 225 14.80 -15.06 -19.25
CA ARG A 225 13.72 -15.08 -18.26
C ARG A 225 13.08 -13.69 -18.19
N VAL A 226 11.76 -13.66 -18.07
CA VAL A 226 10.97 -12.42 -17.98
C VAL A 226 10.20 -12.44 -16.66
N GLY A 227 10.17 -11.34 -15.92
CA GLY A 227 9.58 -11.37 -14.60
C GLY A 227 9.25 -10.01 -13.99
N ALA A 228 8.59 -10.11 -12.85
CA ALA A 228 8.30 -9.04 -11.91
C ALA A 228 8.10 -9.68 -10.54
N VAL A 229 7.98 -8.88 -9.48
CA VAL A 229 7.69 -9.45 -8.15
C VAL A 229 6.33 -10.17 -8.14
N PHE A 230 5.31 -9.51 -8.67
CA PHE A 230 3.94 -10.04 -8.75
C PHE A 230 3.48 -10.19 -10.20
N ALA A 231 2.60 -11.15 -10.44
CA ALA A 231 1.97 -11.38 -11.75
C ALA A 231 1.33 -10.12 -12.35
N SER A 232 0.62 -9.34 -11.52
CA SER A 232 0.00 -8.07 -11.90
C SER A 232 1.02 -7.04 -12.40
N GLY A 233 2.22 -7.01 -11.82
CA GLY A 233 3.30 -6.12 -12.24
C GLY A 233 3.80 -6.41 -13.65
N LEU A 234 3.94 -7.71 -14.00
CA LEU A 234 4.30 -8.14 -15.35
C LEU A 234 3.18 -7.86 -16.36
N LEU A 235 1.93 -8.13 -15.99
CA LEU A 235 0.78 -7.80 -16.83
C LEU A 235 0.69 -6.29 -17.12
N ARG A 236 0.99 -5.45 -16.12
CA ARG A 236 1.07 -3.99 -16.31
C ARG A 236 2.18 -3.60 -17.29
N ALA A 237 3.32 -4.29 -17.28
CA ALA A 237 4.38 -4.06 -18.26
C ALA A 237 3.95 -4.47 -19.68
N ILE A 238 3.24 -5.59 -19.83
CA ILE A 238 2.68 -6.01 -21.13
C ILE A 238 1.66 -4.98 -21.63
N HIS A 239 0.76 -4.51 -20.77
CA HIS A 239 -0.19 -3.44 -21.10
C HIS A 239 0.51 -2.12 -21.44
N PHE A 240 1.61 -1.80 -20.76
CA PHE A 240 2.43 -0.63 -21.09
C PHE A 240 3.00 -0.74 -22.51
N LEU A 241 3.48 -1.91 -22.91
CA LEU A 241 3.92 -2.16 -24.28
C LEU A 241 2.75 -2.01 -25.28
N GLN A 242 1.56 -2.56 -24.97
CA GLN A 242 0.35 -2.41 -25.81
C GLN A 242 0.01 -0.94 -26.11
N THR A 243 0.17 -0.08 -25.10
CA THR A 243 -0.22 1.32 -25.18
C THR A 243 0.88 2.24 -25.72
N ASN A 244 2.17 1.89 -25.53
CA ASN A 244 3.30 2.78 -25.81
C ASN A 244 4.28 2.27 -26.88
N TRP A 245 4.04 1.11 -27.52
CA TRP A 245 4.98 0.53 -28.50
C TRP A 245 5.35 1.47 -29.64
N LYS A 246 4.46 2.37 -30.07
CA LYS A 246 4.75 3.35 -31.14
C LYS A 246 5.83 4.34 -30.75
N GLU A 247 5.83 4.79 -29.49
CA GLU A 247 6.85 5.70 -28.96
C GLU A 247 8.16 4.94 -28.74
N LEU A 248 8.08 3.73 -28.18
CA LEU A 248 9.24 2.85 -27.98
C LEU A 248 9.94 2.51 -29.32
N ALA A 249 9.19 2.12 -30.35
CA ALA A 249 9.75 1.81 -31.67
C ALA A 249 10.40 3.04 -32.32
N ARG A 250 9.82 4.24 -32.15
CA ARG A 250 10.42 5.49 -32.64
C ARG A 250 11.77 5.78 -31.96
N ASP A 251 11.83 5.60 -30.64
CA ASP A 251 13.06 5.82 -29.88
C ASP A 251 14.15 4.84 -30.28
N ILE A 252 13.80 3.56 -30.51
CA ILE A 252 14.71 2.54 -31.04
C ILE A 252 15.22 2.93 -32.44
N ALA A 253 14.32 3.32 -33.36
CA ALA A 253 14.69 3.69 -34.73
C ALA A 253 15.66 4.87 -34.77
N ASN A 254 15.41 5.90 -33.96
CA ASN A 254 16.18 7.14 -33.97
C ASN A 254 17.42 7.08 -33.06
N GLY A 255 17.47 6.14 -32.12
CA GLY A 255 18.49 6.12 -31.07
C GLY A 255 18.36 7.27 -30.07
N THR A 256 17.18 7.88 -29.93
CA THR A 256 16.96 9.07 -29.10
C THR A 256 15.81 8.83 -28.13
N LEU A 257 16.02 9.16 -26.85
CA LEU A 257 15.02 8.93 -25.80
C LEU A 257 13.91 10.00 -25.82
N ASN A 258 12.66 9.53 -25.70
CA ASN A 258 11.45 10.33 -25.62
C ASN A 258 11.57 11.50 -24.62
N PRO A 259 11.16 12.73 -25.02
CA PRO A 259 11.22 13.91 -24.15
C PRO A 259 10.32 13.81 -22.91
N LYS A 260 9.34 12.90 -22.88
CA LYS A 260 8.54 12.61 -21.67
C LYS A 260 9.38 12.05 -20.51
N VAL A 261 10.54 11.45 -20.80
CA VAL A 261 11.47 10.98 -19.77
C VAL A 261 12.35 12.14 -19.32
N THR A 262 11.95 12.84 -18.27
CA THR A 262 12.63 14.06 -17.78
C THR A 262 13.70 13.80 -16.72
N ASP A 263 13.70 12.64 -16.08
CA ASP A 263 14.65 12.28 -15.02
C ASP A 263 16.08 12.21 -15.55
N ALA A 264 16.96 13.06 -15.01
CA ALA A 264 18.33 13.22 -15.50
C ALA A 264 19.16 11.93 -15.41
N SER A 265 19.00 11.15 -14.33
CA SER A 265 19.75 9.90 -14.13
C SER A 265 19.30 8.82 -15.10
N VAL A 266 17.99 8.75 -15.39
CA VAL A 266 17.46 7.85 -16.42
C VAL A 266 17.92 8.28 -17.81
N ARG A 267 17.90 9.59 -18.14
CA ARG A 267 18.39 10.05 -19.45
C ARG A 267 19.87 9.70 -19.66
N GLU A 268 20.73 9.98 -18.67
CA GLU A 268 22.17 9.71 -18.76
C GLU A 268 22.48 8.21 -18.92
N CYS A 269 21.74 7.33 -18.24
CA CYS A 269 21.95 5.89 -18.38
C CYS A 269 21.45 5.38 -19.74
N MET A 270 20.32 5.89 -20.23
CA MET A 270 19.74 5.49 -21.51
C MET A 270 20.56 5.97 -22.72
N GLU A 271 21.22 7.13 -22.64
CA GLU A 271 22.13 7.62 -23.69
C GLU A 271 23.30 6.65 -23.96
N LYS A 272 23.71 5.85 -22.96
CA LYS A 272 24.79 4.86 -23.09
C LYS A 272 24.30 3.54 -23.72
N ILE A 273 23.00 3.24 -23.58
CA ILE A 273 22.39 1.97 -23.98
C ILE A 273 21.75 2.09 -25.37
N LEU A 274 21.00 3.18 -25.61
CA LEU A 274 20.19 3.35 -26.80
C LEU A 274 21.06 3.73 -28.01
N LYS A 275 20.93 2.96 -29.08
CA LYS A 275 21.58 3.21 -30.38
C LYS A 275 20.51 3.12 -31.48
N PRO A 276 20.66 3.85 -32.59
CA PRO A 276 19.71 3.75 -33.70
C PRO A 276 19.68 2.32 -34.26
N ASP A 277 18.50 1.70 -34.25
CA ASP A 277 18.26 0.35 -34.79
C ASP A 277 16.90 0.30 -35.52
N PRO A 278 16.86 0.72 -36.81
CA PRO A 278 15.63 0.71 -37.58
C PRO A 278 15.05 -0.69 -37.82
N GLU A 279 15.89 -1.72 -37.92
CA GLU A 279 15.46 -3.10 -38.15
C GLU A 279 14.69 -3.64 -36.93
N LEU A 280 15.22 -3.42 -35.72
CA LEU A 280 14.52 -3.76 -34.49
C LEU A 280 13.21 -2.96 -34.36
N ALA A 281 13.21 -1.67 -34.68
CA ALA A 281 12.01 -0.85 -34.61
C ALA A 281 10.90 -1.32 -35.55
N GLU A 282 11.25 -1.74 -36.77
CA GLU A 282 10.31 -2.34 -37.73
C GLU A 282 9.77 -3.67 -37.21
N PHE A 283 10.64 -4.53 -36.66
CA PHE A 283 10.23 -5.78 -36.03
C PHE A 283 9.22 -5.57 -34.89
N ILE A 284 9.51 -4.64 -33.96
CA ILE A 284 8.59 -4.31 -32.85
C ILE A 284 7.27 -3.76 -33.37
N THR A 285 7.32 -2.91 -34.39
CA THR A 285 6.11 -2.37 -35.04
C THR A 285 5.27 -3.48 -35.67
N MET A 286 5.89 -4.42 -36.37
CA MET A 286 5.22 -5.55 -37.00
C MET A 286 4.56 -6.46 -35.96
N GLU A 287 5.23 -6.78 -34.85
CA GLU A 287 4.66 -7.67 -33.84
C GLU A 287 3.56 -7.00 -32.99
N CYS A 288 3.75 -5.75 -32.59
CA CYS A 288 2.83 -5.03 -31.71
C CYS A 288 1.62 -4.40 -32.43
N SER A 289 1.67 -4.24 -33.75
CA SER A 289 0.53 -3.73 -34.54
C SER A 289 -0.55 -4.78 -34.80
N LYS A 290 -0.28 -6.07 -34.54
CA LYS A 290 -1.25 -7.16 -34.68
C LYS A 290 -2.34 -7.04 -33.61
N GLU A 291 -3.58 -7.36 -33.98
CA GLU A 291 -4.71 -7.39 -33.04
C GLU A 291 -4.56 -8.52 -32.00
N ASN A 292 -4.01 -9.67 -32.41
CA ASN A 292 -3.80 -10.80 -31.51
C ASN A 292 -2.45 -10.69 -30.78
N TRP A 293 -2.52 -10.57 -29.45
CA TRP A 293 -1.38 -10.50 -28.52
C TRP A 293 -1.06 -11.82 -27.82
N GLU A 294 -1.73 -12.91 -28.19
CA GLU A 294 -1.38 -14.25 -27.73
C GLU A 294 0.11 -14.53 -28.02
N ARG A 295 0.80 -15.14 -27.05
CA ARG A 295 2.22 -15.50 -27.12
C ARG A 295 3.16 -14.33 -27.41
N ILE A 296 2.75 -13.08 -27.16
CA ILE A 296 3.56 -11.90 -27.45
C ILE A 296 4.92 -11.94 -26.74
N ILE A 297 5.01 -12.51 -25.53
CA ILE A 297 6.27 -12.57 -24.78
C ILE A 297 7.31 -13.37 -25.56
N VAL A 298 6.97 -14.56 -26.08
CA VAL A 298 7.91 -15.38 -26.85
C VAL A 298 8.13 -14.87 -28.27
N ARG A 299 7.24 -14.02 -28.81
CA ARG A 299 7.48 -13.35 -30.09
C ARG A 299 8.51 -12.23 -29.93
N ILE A 300 8.35 -11.38 -28.91
CA ILE A 300 9.27 -10.29 -28.64
C ILE A 300 10.57 -10.79 -28.02
N TRP A 301 10.53 -11.72 -27.07
CA TRP A 301 11.68 -12.29 -26.37
C TRP A 301 11.78 -13.81 -26.60
N PRO A 302 12.31 -14.26 -27.74
CA PRO A 302 12.20 -15.64 -28.22
C PRO A 302 13.00 -16.66 -27.40
N ASN A 303 14.03 -16.21 -26.69
CA ASN A 303 14.88 -17.07 -25.86
C ASN A 303 14.36 -17.23 -24.42
N THR A 304 13.19 -16.66 -24.11
CA THR A 304 12.58 -16.74 -22.77
C THR A 304 12.23 -18.19 -22.43
N LYS A 305 12.79 -18.70 -21.33
CA LYS A 305 12.59 -20.07 -20.85
C LYS A 305 11.42 -20.20 -19.87
N TYR A 306 11.17 -19.18 -19.05
CA TYR A 306 10.09 -19.15 -18.07
C TYR A 306 9.74 -17.71 -17.66
N LEU A 307 8.57 -17.55 -17.04
CA LEU A 307 8.18 -16.33 -16.34
C LEU A 307 8.51 -16.43 -14.86
N GLU A 308 9.16 -15.43 -14.26
CA GLU A 308 9.38 -15.37 -12.81
C GLU A 308 8.47 -14.33 -12.17
N VAL A 309 7.41 -14.79 -11.51
CA VAL A 309 6.40 -13.96 -10.85
C VAL A 309 5.74 -14.73 -9.70
N ILE A 310 5.35 -14.04 -8.63
CA ILE A 310 4.49 -14.64 -7.60
C ILE A 310 3.08 -14.84 -8.18
N ILE A 311 2.61 -16.10 -8.19
CA ILE A 311 1.28 -16.53 -8.65
C ILE A 311 0.47 -17.28 -7.59
N THR A 312 0.94 -17.34 -6.34
CA THR A 312 0.19 -17.95 -5.24
C THR A 312 -0.74 -16.95 -4.57
N GLY A 313 -1.72 -17.45 -3.81
CA GLY A 313 -2.69 -16.60 -3.11
C GLY A 313 -3.53 -15.79 -4.08
N ALA A 314 -3.70 -14.49 -3.80
CA ALA A 314 -4.49 -13.59 -4.64
C ALA A 314 -3.95 -13.48 -6.07
N MET A 315 -2.66 -13.71 -6.31
CA MET A 315 -2.08 -13.61 -7.65
C MET A 315 -2.44 -14.79 -8.58
N ALA A 316 -3.03 -15.87 -8.05
CA ALA A 316 -3.42 -17.04 -8.84
C ALA A 316 -4.46 -16.70 -9.92
N GLN A 317 -5.25 -15.65 -9.70
CA GLN A 317 -6.25 -15.15 -10.66
C GLN A 317 -5.66 -14.67 -12.00
N TYR A 318 -4.35 -14.41 -12.06
CA TYR A 318 -3.66 -13.92 -13.26
C TYR A 318 -2.99 -15.02 -14.09
N VAL A 319 -3.03 -16.27 -13.63
CA VAL A 319 -2.33 -17.39 -14.30
C VAL A 319 -2.81 -17.57 -15.74
N SER A 320 -4.12 -17.59 -15.98
CA SER A 320 -4.69 -17.75 -17.33
C SER A 320 -4.28 -16.61 -18.28
N THR A 321 -4.27 -15.37 -17.78
CA THR A 321 -3.86 -14.19 -18.56
C THR A 321 -2.36 -14.24 -18.91
N LEU A 322 -1.53 -14.69 -17.97
CA LEU A 322 -0.10 -14.90 -18.23
C LEU A 322 0.14 -16.04 -19.21
N GLU A 323 -0.61 -17.15 -19.13
CA GLU A 323 -0.55 -18.26 -20.09
C GLU A 323 -0.88 -17.79 -21.51
N TYR A 324 -1.91 -16.93 -21.67
CA TYR A 324 -2.26 -16.31 -22.95
C TYR A 324 -1.10 -15.48 -23.54
N TYR A 325 -0.51 -14.55 -22.77
CA TYR A 325 0.56 -13.69 -23.28
C TYR A 325 1.90 -14.41 -23.45
N SER A 326 2.16 -15.46 -22.68
CA SER A 326 3.38 -16.25 -22.76
C SER A 326 3.33 -17.38 -23.78
N GLY A 327 2.13 -17.85 -24.13
CA GLY A 327 1.96 -19.07 -24.92
C GLY A 327 2.30 -20.33 -24.14
N GLY A 328 1.99 -20.35 -22.83
CA GLY A 328 2.19 -21.50 -21.96
C GLY A 328 3.62 -21.71 -21.47
N LEU A 329 4.43 -20.65 -21.34
CA LEU A 329 5.73 -20.77 -20.68
C LEU A 329 5.54 -21.18 -19.21
N PRO A 330 6.48 -21.95 -18.62
CA PRO A 330 6.47 -22.22 -17.18
C PRO A 330 6.45 -20.92 -16.37
N ILE A 331 5.70 -20.90 -15.27
CA ILE A 331 5.61 -19.74 -14.37
C ILE A 331 6.20 -20.13 -13.01
N ALA A 332 7.37 -19.59 -12.72
CA ALA A 332 8.11 -19.86 -11.50
C ALA A 332 7.77 -18.86 -10.40
N SER A 333 7.23 -19.36 -9.30
CA SER A 333 7.15 -18.61 -8.04
C SER A 333 8.26 -19.08 -7.10
N THR A 334 9.26 -18.22 -6.90
CA THR A 334 10.56 -18.62 -6.34
C THR A 334 10.69 -18.39 -4.83
N ILE A 335 10.06 -17.36 -4.29
CA ILE A 335 10.27 -16.91 -2.91
C ILE A 335 8.95 -16.61 -2.18
N TYR A 336 8.92 -16.88 -0.87
CA TYR A 336 7.86 -16.43 0.04
C TYR A 336 8.47 -15.54 1.13
N ALA A 337 8.03 -14.29 1.17
CA ALA A 337 8.58 -13.25 2.04
C ALA A 337 7.53 -12.17 2.35
N SER A 338 7.78 -11.40 3.41
CA SER A 338 6.98 -10.25 3.80
C SER A 338 7.84 -9.08 4.30
N SER A 339 7.20 -7.97 4.69
CA SER A 339 7.90 -6.83 5.30
C SER A 339 8.37 -7.15 6.73
N GLU A 340 7.68 -8.06 7.41
CA GLU A 340 7.98 -8.55 8.76
C GLU A 340 9.23 -9.43 8.76
N CYS A 341 9.32 -10.37 7.81
CA CYS A 341 10.41 -11.33 7.71
C CYS A 341 10.45 -12.00 6.32
N TYR A 342 11.63 -12.44 5.89
CA TYR A 342 11.80 -13.27 4.70
C TYR A 342 11.76 -14.73 5.12
N PHE A 343 10.83 -15.52 4.58
CA PHE A 343 10.50 -16.81 5.17
C PHE A 343 11.22 -17.98 4.51
N GLY A 344 11.13 -18.09 3.18
CA GLY A 344 11.62 -19.28 2.49
C GLY A 344 11.51 -19.20 0.98
N LEU A 345 11.81 -20.32 0.34
CA LEU A 345 11.88 -20.46 -1.12
C LEU A 345 11.19 -21.72 -1.62
N ASN A 346 10.81 -21.71 -2.90
CA ASN A 346 10.30 -22.89 -3.58
C ASN A 346 11.48 -23.74 -4.08
N LEU A 347 11.63 -24.95 -3.52
CA LEU A 347 12.69 -25.89 -3.90
C LEU A 347 12.42 -26.61 -5.24
N ASN A 348 11.20 -26.49 -5.78
CA ASN A 348 10.80 -26.97 -7.10
C ASN A 348 10.15 -25.82 -7.91
N PRO A 349 10.94 -24.85 -8.38
CA PRO A 349 10.41 -23.66 -9.05
C PRO A 349 9.72 -23.93 -10.40
N MET A 350 9.88 -25.13 -10.97
CA MET A 350 9.26 -25.54 -12.24
C MET A 350 8.01 -26.42 -12.06
N CYS A 351 7.48 -26.54 -10.84
CA CYS A 351 6.19 -27.18 -10.61
C CYS A 351 5.03 -26.37 -11.22
N LYS A 352 3.84 -26.98 -11.31
CA LYS A 352 2.64 -26.26 -11.78
C LYS A 352 2.25 -25.16 -10.78
N PRO A 353 1.65 -24.04 -11.23
CA PRO A 353 1.20 -22.97 -10.36
C PRO A 353 0.34 -23.43 -9.16
N SER A 354 -0.53 -24.44 -9.36
CA SER A 354 -1.39 -25.02 -8.31
C SER A 354 -0.65 -25.90 -7.30
N GLU A 355 0.57 -26.36 -7.63
CA GLU A 355 1.38 -27.27 -6.84
C GLU A 355 2.48 -26.55 -6.04
N VAL A 356 2.62 -25.23 -6.23
CA VAL A 356 3.65 -24.43 -5.55
C VAL A 356 3.58 -24.60 -4.04
N ALA A 357 4.75 -24.89 -3.46
CA ALA A 357 4.97 -24.93 -2.03
C ALA A 357 6.32 -24.34 -1.66
N TYR A 358 6.35 -23.64 -0.55
CA TYR A 358 7.53 -22.96 -0.05
C TYR A 358 8.10 -23.74 1.13
N THR A 359 9.42 -23.96 1.09
CA THR A 359 10.16 -24.51 2.22
C THR A 359 10.64 -23.34 3.07
N ILE A 360 10.17 -23.25 4.31
CA ILE A 360 10.59 -22.20 5.23
C ILE A 360 12.03 -22.46 5.65
N MET A 361 12.87 -21.42 5.59
CA MET A 361 14.30 -21.51 5.89
C MET A 361 14.53 -21.30 7.39
N PRO A 362 14.95 -22.33 8.15
CA PRO A 362 14.94 -22.30 9.62
C PRO A 362 15.90 -21.27 10.25
N ASN A 363 16.83 -20.70 9.49
CA ASN A 363 17.81 -19.71 9.96
C ASN A 363 17.32 -18.26 9.88
N MET A 364 16.17 -18.02 9.24
CA MET A 364 15.69 -16.66 8.95
C MET A 364 15.10 -15.97 10.19
N ALA A 365 14.28 -16.69 10.94
CA ALA A 365 13.65 -16.25 12.17
C ALA A 365 13.21 -17.49 12.97
N TYR A 366 12.72 -17.31 14.19
CA TYR A 366 12.04 -18.40 14.92
C TYR A 366 10.56 -18.43 14.54
N PHE A 367 10.06 -19.59 14.17
CA PHE A 367 8.76 -19.79 13.53
C PHE A 367 7.86 -20.71 14.36
N GLU A 368 6.63 -20.25 14.57
CA GLU A 368 5.57 -20.95 15.28
C GLU A 368 4.29 -20.97 14.43
N PHE A 369 3.41 -21.92 14.72
CA PHE A 369 2.22 -22.21 13.91
C PHE A 369 1.01 -22.40 14.82
N LEU A 370 0.00 -21.54 14.67
CA LEU A 370 -1.27 -21.64 15.41
C LEU A 370 -2.26 -22.51 14.63
N PRO A 371 -2.70 -23.66 15.16
CA PRO A 371 -3.69 -24.50 14.48
C PRO A 371 -5.04 -23.78 14.40
N LEU A 372 -5.64 -23.71 13.20
CA LEU A 372 -6.92 -23.04 12.97
C LEU A 372 -8.10 -23.66 13.75
N GLU A 373 -8.03 -24.95 14.05
CA GLU A 373 -9.06 -25.68 14.78
C GLU A 373 -8.98 -25.49 16.31
N SER A 374 -7.90 -24.87 16.82
CA SER A 374 -7.67 -24.70 18.25
C SER A 374 -8.06 -23.29 18.72
N SER A 375 -8.96 -23.20 19.69
CA SER A 375 -9.42 -21.93 20.27
C SER A 375 -8.46 -21.32 21.31
N SER A 376 -7.29 -21.93 21.55
CA SER A 376 -6.35 -21.52 22.59
C SER A 376 -5.04 -20.96 22.01
N PRO A 377 -4.67 -19.70 22.30
CA PRO A 377 -3.40 -19.08 21.88
C PRO A 377 -2.13 -19.78 22.41
N SER A 378 -2.27 -20.61 23.45
CA SER A 378 -1.20 -21.44 24.02
C SER A 378 -0.84 -22.67 23.18
N GLY A 379 -1.58 -22.95 22.09
CA GLY A 379 -1.42 -24.12 21.24
C GLY A 379 -0.45 -23.99 20.07
N ALA A 380 0.45 -22.98 20.07
CA ALA A 380 1.37 -22.76 18.97
C ALA A 380 2.42 -23.89 18.85
N VAL A 381 2.48 -24.52 17.69
CA VAL A 381 3.36 -25.64 17.35
C VAL A 381 4.66 -25.12 16.73
N ASP A 382 5.78 -25.79 16.98
CA ASP A 382 7.08 -25.44 16.38
C ASP A 382 7.14 -25.82 14.91
N LEU A 383 8.07 -25.20 14.16
CA LEU A 383 8.29 -25.50 12.74
C LEU A 383 8.52 -26.99 12.45
N ALA A 384 9.23 -27.72 13.31
CA ALA A 384 9.51 -29.15 13.10
C ALA A 384 8.30 -30.06 13.41
N ASP A 385 7.30 -29.55 14.14
CA ASP A 385 6.23 -30.36 14.74
C ASP A 385 4.88 -30.19 14.02
N VAL A 386 4.84 -29.44 12.91
CA VAL A 386 3.63 -29.29 12.10
C VAL A 386 3.23 -30.61 11.44
N GLU A 387 1.94 -30.81 11.18
CA GLU A 387 1.44 -32.07 10.61
C GLU A 387 0.95 -31.88 9.17
N ILE A 388 1.27 -32.85 8.31
CA ILE A 388 0.82 -32.87 6.91
C ILE A 388 -0.70 -32.84 6.85
N GLY A 389 -1.24 -32.00 5.97
CA GLY A 389 -2.68 -31.86 5.74
C GLY A 389 -3.37 -30.89 6.70
N LYS A 390 -2.69 -30.37 7.73
CA LYS A 390 -3.24 -29.35 8.62
C LYS A 390 -2.95 -27.93 8.12
N GLU A 391 -3.84 -27.02 8.48
CA GLU A 391 -3.70 -25.59 8.23
C GLU A 391 -3.38 -24.82 9.51
N TYR A 392 -2.47 -23.86 9.38
CA TYR A 392 -1.98 -23.07 10.49
C TYR A 392 -1.92 -21.60 10.14
N GLU A 393 -2.19 -20.75 11.12
CA GLU A 393 -1.81 -19.34 11.05
C GLU A 393 -0.35 -19.17 11.47
N PHE A 394 0.37 -18.38 10.68
CA PHE A 394 1.81 -18.23 10.80
C PHE A 394 2.22 -17.17 11.84
N VAL A 395 3.14 -17.54 12.72
CA VAL A 395 3.66 -16.71 13.81
C VAL A 395 5.19 -16.64 13.75
N VAL A 396 5.76 -15.45 13.93
CA VAL A 396 7.19 -15.20 13.77
C VAL A 396 7.81 -14.45 14.94
N THR A 397 9.05 -14.81 15.27
CA THR A 397 9.93 -14.07 16.18
C THR A 397 11.23 -13.71 15.46
N THR A 398 11.52 -12.42 15.32
CA THR A 398 12.59 -11.86 14.46
C THR A 398 13.73 -11.25 15.26
N TYR A 399 14.89 -11.05 14.62
CA TYR A 399 16.03 -10.38 15.26
C TYR A 399 15.77 -8.89 15.51
N ALA A 400 14.94 -8.26 14.68
CA ALA A 400 14.47 -6.89 14.86
C ALA A 400 13.54 -6.69 16.07
N GLY A 401 13.12 -7.77 16.74
CA GLY A 401 12.42 -7.71 18.03
C GLY A 401 10.90 -7.90 17.97
N LEU A 402 10.33 -8.24 16.81
CA LEU A 402 8.98 -8.80 16.77
C LEU A 402 9.01 -10.16 17.47
N CYS A 403 8.21 -10.34 18.53
CA CYS A 403 8.17 -11.58 19.31
C CYS A 403 6.78 -12.20 19.23
N ARG A 404 6.69 -13.47 18.82
CA ARG A 404 5.45 -14.24 18.59
C ARG A 404 4.39 -13.43 17.85
N TYR A 405 4.82 -12.73 16.81
CA TYR A 405 3.98 -11.85 16.01
C TYR A 405 3.16 -12.64 15.00
N ARG A 406 1.84 -12.44 14.97
CA ARG A 406 0.94 -13.05 13.99
C ARG A 406 1.09 -12.35 12.64
N VAL A 407 1.62 -13.05 11.65
CA VAL A 407 1.73 -12.55 10.27
C VAL A 407 0.34 -12.41 9.64
N GLY A 408 -0.58 -13.28 10.04
CA GLY A 408 -1.93 -13.40 9.51
C GLY A 408 -2.02 -14.26 8.25
N ASP A 409 -0.92 -14.85 7.79
CA ASP A 409 -0.93 -15.78 6.66
C ASP A 409 -1.36 -17.18 7.12
N ILE A 410 -2.24 -17.82 6.34
CA ILE A 410 -2.71 -19.19 6.54
C ILE A 410 -1.96 -20.11 5.59
N LEU A 411 -1.32 -21.13 6.16
CA LEU A 411 -0.44 -22.05 5.46
C LEU A 411 -0.92 -23.49 5.64
N HIS A 412 -0.96 -24.24 4.55
CA HIS A 412 -1.31 -25.66 4.54
C HIS A 412 -0.06 -26.52 4.35
N VAL A 413 0.20 -27.46 5.26
CA VAL A 413 1.38 -28.33 5.19
C VAL A 413 1.17 -29.42 4.15
N ILE A 414 1.98 -29.41 3.09
CA ILE A 414 1.86 -30.40 2.00
C ILE A 414 2.86 -31.56 2.11
N GLY A 415 3.94 -31.38 2.87
CA GLY A 415 5.04 -32.33 2.91
C GLY A 415 6.27 -31.76 3.60
N PHE A 416 7.39 -32.45 3.47
CA PHE A 416 8.66 -32.10 4.10
C PHE A 416 9.81 -32.28 3.11
N HIS A 417 10.76 -31.34 3.11
CA HIS A 417 12.08 -31.50 2.53
C HIS A 417 13.08 -31.75 3.67
N ASN A 418 13.64 -32.96 3.75
CA ASN A 418 14.34 -33.44 4.95
C ASN A 418 13.42 -33.30 6.18
N SER A 419 13.80 -32.51 7.17
CA SER A 419 13.01 -32.22 8.37
C SER A 419 12.27 -30.87 8.29
N ALA A 420 12.42 -30.14 7.18
CA ALA A 420 11.80 -28.83 6.99
C ALA A 420 10.43 -28.97 6.32
N PRO A 421 9.34 -28.48 6.93
CA PRO A 421 8.02 -28.52 6.30
C PRO A 421 7.94 -27.63 5.05
N GLN A 422 7.11 -28.07 4.12
CA GLN A 422 6.75 -27.35 2.90
C GLN A 422 5.29 -26.92 2.98
N PHE A 423 5.05 -25.63 2.73
CA PHE A 423 3.74 -25.02 2.88
C PHE A 423 3.20 -24.52 1.56
N ARG A 424 1.94 -24.85 1.30
CA ARG A 424 1.12 -24.14 0.31
C ARG A 424 0.52 -22.92 0.98
N PHE A 425 0.69 -21.76 0.36
CA PHE A 425 0.01 -20.54 0.78
C PHE A 425 -1.49 -20.67 0.47
N VAL A 426 -2.34 -20.53 1.49
CA VAL A 426 -3.80 -20.61 1.33
C VAL A 426 -4.36 -19.20 1.10
N ARG A 427 -4.24 -18.35 2.12
CA ARG A 427 -4.76 -16.98 2.11
C ARG A 427 -4.10 -16.16 3.21
N ARG A 428 -4.26 -14.84 3.13
CA ARG A 428 -4.06 -13.96 4.30
C ARG A 428 -5.39 -13.76 5.00
N ASN A 429 -5.40 -13.96 6.31
CA ASN A 429 -6.60 -13.84 7.12
C ASN A 429 -7.18 -12.41 7.00
N ASN A 430 -8.51 -12.33 7.00
CA ASN A 430 -9.30 -11.11 6.82
C ASN A 430 -9.17 -10.40 5.45
N VAL A 431 -8.43 -10.92 4.45
CA VAL A 431 -8.40 -10.27 3.12
C VAL A 431 -9.61 -10.70 2.29
N LEU A 432 -10.40 -9.72 1.83
CA LEU A 432 -11.59 -9.91 1.02
C LEU A 432 -11.35 -9.62 -0.48
N LEU A 433 -10.66 -8.51 -0.79
CA LEU A 433 -10.31 -8.10 -2.16
C LEU A 433 -8.83 -7.74 -2.27
N SER A 434 -8.24 -8.01 -3.44
CA SER A 434 -6.85 -7.68 -3.77
C SER A 434 -6.62 -7.73 -5.29
N ILE A 435 -6.08 -6.66 -5.88
CA ILE A 435 -5.66 -6.60 -7.29
C ILE A 435 -4.13 -6.73 -7.42
N GLU A 436 -3.36 -6.03 -6.59
CA GLU A 436 -1.91 -6.07 -6.52
C GLU A 436 -1.44 -6.29 -5.07
N SER A 437 -0.88 -5.27 -4.43
CA SER A 437 -0.47 -5.32 -3.02
C SER A 437 -1.55 -4.78 -2.08
N ASP A 438 -2.62 -4.19 -2.61
CA ASP A 438 -3.81 -3.81 -1.85
C ASP A 438 -4.46 -5.04 -1.22
N LYS A 439 -4.89 -4.88 0.02
CA LYS A 439 -5.59 -5.88 0.80
C LYS A 439 -6.74 -5.18 1.49
N THR A 440 -7.95 -5.36 0.98
CA THR A 440 -9.16 -4.79 1.59
C THR A 440 -9.87 -5.88 2.37
N ASP A 441 -10.17 -5.62 3.64
CA ASP A 441 -10.94 -6.53 4.48
C ASP A 441 -12.45 -6.25 4.44
N GLU A 442 -13.23 -7.13 5.06
CA GLU A 442 -14.69 -7.00 5.10
C GLU A 442 -15.16 -5.75 5.84
N ALA A 443 -14.47 -5.34 6.91
CA ALA A 443 -14.84 -4.17 7.71
C ALA A 443 -14.54 -2.87 6.95
N GLU A 444 -13.41 -2.79 6.25
CA GLU A 444 -13.04 -1.70 5.36
C GLU A 444 -14.05 -1.57 4.22
N LEU A 445 -14.43 -2.69 3.57
CA LEU A 445 -15.43 -2.66 2.50
C LEU A 445 -16.82 -2.25 3.03
N GLN A 446 -17.24 -2.76 4.18
CA GLN A 446 -18.51 -2.39 4.82
C GLN A 446 -18.55 -0.90 5.14
N ASN A 447 -17.50 -0.35 5.76
CA ASN A 447 -17.39 1.07 6.04
C ASN A 447 -17.40 1.93 4.75
N ALA A 448 -16.75 1.45 3.69
CA ALA A 448 -16.76 2.14 2.39
C ALA A 448 -18.18 2.18 1.79
N VAL A 449 -18.91 1.05 1.81
CA VAL A 449 -20.31 1.00 1.36
C VAL A 449 -21.18 1.89 2.22
N GLU A 450 -21.05 1.87 3.55
CA GLU A 450 -21.84 2.72 4.46
C GLU A 450 -21.64 4.22 4.18
N LYS A 451 -20.40 4.67 4.00
CA LYS A 451 -20.09 6.06 3.67
C LYS A 451 -20.65 6.47 2.31
N ALA A 452 -20.54 5.62 1.29
CA ALA A 452 -21.14 5.89 -0.01
C ALA A 452 -22.69 5.87 0.04
N SER A 453 -23.27 5.01 0.88
CA SER A 453 -24.72 4.93 1.10
C SER A 453 -25.31 6.19 1.71
N LEU A 454 -24.52 6.99 2.45
CA LEU A 454 -24.97 8.28 2.98
C LEU A 454 -25.37 9.26 1.88
N LEU A 455 -24.70 9.21 0.74
CA LEU A 455 -25.03 10.03 -0.42
C LEU A 455 -26.41 9.66 -0.98
N LEU A 456 -26.75 8.37 -1.04
CA LEU A 456 -28.03 7.90 -1.57
C LEU A 456 -29.27 8.36 -0.77
N LYS A 457 -29.08 8.82 0.48
CA LYS A 457 -30.17 9.34 1.30
C LYS A 457 -30.88 10.54 0.68
N GLU A 458 -30.17 11.36 -0.12
CA GLU A 458 -30.76 12.50 -0.85
C GLU A 458 -31.87 12.06 -1.82
N PHE A 459 -31.79 10.82 -2.32
CA PHE A 459 -32.72 10.23 -3.29
C PHE A 459 -33.73 9.28 -2.65
N ASN A 460 -33.83 9.24 -1.31
CA ASN A 460 -34.62 8.24 -0.57
C ASN A 460 -34.34 6.79 -1.03
N THR A 461 -33.11 6.54 -1.48
CA THR A 461 -32.67 5.25 -1.98
C THR A 461 -31.76 4.60 -0.94
N ARG A 462 -31.88 3.29 -0.77
CA ARG A 462 -31.00 2.52 0.13
C ARG A 462 -30.40 1.31 -0.58
N VAL A 463 -29.19 0.95 -0.19
CA VAL A 463 -28.60 -0.34 -0.55
C VAL A 463 -29.32 -1.43 0.24
N VAL A 464 -29.93 -2.38 -0.46
CA VAL A 464 -30.61 -3.55 0.13
C VAL A 464 -29.57 -4.56 0.56
N ASP A 465 -28.70 -4.93 -0.38
CA ASP A 465 -27.55 -5.77 -0.14
C ASP A 465 -26.45 -5.46 -1.17
N TYR A 466 -25.26 -5.99 -0.90
CA TYR A 466 -24.12 -5.85 -1.79
C TYR A 466 -23.18 -7.06 -1.73
N THR A 467 -22.45 -7.27 -2.81
CA THR A 467 -21.29 -8.17 -2.84
C THR A 467 -20.20 -7.56 -3.71
N SER A 468 -19.04 -8.18 -3.77
CA SER A 468 -17.89 -7.66 -4.52
C SER A 468 -17.12 -8.75 -5.25
N TYR A 469 -16.32 -8.37 -6.24
CA TYR A 469 -15.27 -9.23 -6.78
C TYR A 469 -14.12 -8.40 -7.36
N ALA A 470 -12.95 -9.02 -7.49
CA ALA A 470 -11.79 -8.44 -8.14
C ALA A 470 -11.85 -8.75 -9.66
N ASP A 471 -12.04 -7.73 -10.50
CA ASP A 471 -12.07 -7.90 -11.95
C ASP A 471 -10.67 -7.79 -12.54
N THR A 472 -10.22 -8.87 -13.17
CA THR A 472 -8.90 -8.99 -13.79
C THR A 472 -8.97 -9.15 -15.31
N ASN A 473 -10.16 -8.97 -15.89
CA ASN A 473 -10.33 -9.02 -17.35
C ASN A 473 -9.74 -7.80 -18.04
N GLN A 474 -9.61 -6.69 -17.32
CA GLN A 474 -8.94 -5.46 -17.78
C GLN A 474 -7.63 -5.28 -17.02
N ILE A 475 -6.67 -4.59 -17.65
CA ILE A 475 -5.36 -4.30 -17.05
C ILE A 475 -5.18 -2.78 -17.06
N PRO A 476 -4.98 -2.11 -15.91
CA PRO A 476 -4.99 -2.69 -14.56
C PRO A 476 -6.39 -3.22 -14.16
N GLY A 477 -6.43 -4.27 -13.35
CA GLY A 477 -7.67 -4.78 -12.79
C GLY A 477 -8.29 -3.79 -11.79
N HIS A 478 -9.56 -3.96 -11.46
CA HIS A 478 -10.29 -3.05 -10.56
C HIS A 478 -11.30 -3.78 -9.68
N TYR A 479 -11.75 -3.10 -8.62
CA TYR A 479 -12.81 -3.62 -7.75
C TYR A 479 -14.18 -3.41 -8.40
N VAL A 480 -15.02 -4.44 -8.35
CA VAL A 480 -16.41 -4.36 -8.77
C VAL A 480 -17.31 -4.64 -7.59
N ILE A 481 -18.23 -3.73 -7.31
CA ILE A 481 -19.20 -3.83 -6.23
C ILE A 481 -20.60 -3.94 -6.84
N TYR A 482 -21.31 -5.02 -6.55
CA TYR A 482 -22.71 -5.18 -6.96
C TYR A 482 -23.62 -4.58 -5.91
N TRP A 483 -24.52 -3.69 -6.31
CA TRP A 483 -25.51 -3.05 -5.44
C TRP A 483 -26.93 -3.40 -5.89
N GLU A 484 -27.72 -3.95 -4.98
CA GLU A 484 -29.18 -4.00 -5.14
C GLU A 484 -29.79 -2.80 -4.40
N LEU A 485 -30.55 -1.97 -5.09
CA LEU A 485 -31.04 -0.70 -4.57
C LEU A 485 -32.55 -0.72 -4.40
N LEU A 486 -33.02 -0.32 -3.21
CA LEU A 486 -34.44 -0.03 -3.01
C LEU A 486 -34.68 1.45 -3.23
N VAL A 487 -35.25 1.77 -4.39
CA VAL A 487 -35.71 3.11 -4.76
C VAL A 487 -37.18 3.25 -4.37
N LYS A 488 -37.49 4.16 -3.42
CA LYS A 488 -38.88 4.38 -2.97
C LYS A 488 -39.73 5.14 -3.99
N ASP A 489 -39.12 6.06 -4.73
CA ASP A 489 -39.79 6.85 -5.76
C ASP A 489 -38.98 6.76 -7.05
N SER A 490 -39.53 6.05 -8.05
CA SER A 490 -38.89 5.87 -9.35
C SER A 490 -38.67 7.17 -10.12
N ALA A 491 -39.41 8.24 -9.80
CA ALA A 491 -39.20 9.56 -10.41
C ALA A 491 -37.97 10.29 -9.87
N ASN A 492 -37.45 9.88 -8.69
CA ASN A 492 -36.27 10.46 -8.05
C ASN A 492 -35.14 9.42 -7.89
N ALA A 493 -34.98 8.53 -8.86
CA ALA A 493 -33.90 7.56 -8.86
C ALA A 493 -32.51 8.25 -8.97
N PRO A 494 -31.46 7.72 -8.32
CA PRO A 494 -30.12 8.30 -8.38
C PRO A 494 -29.61 8.32 -9.82
N THR A 495 -29.05 9.46 -10.23
CA THR A 495 -28.47 9.63 -11.57
C THR A 495 -27.13 8.89 -11.68
N GLY A 496 -26.70 8.60 -12.91
CA GLY A 496 -25.42 7.94 -13.17
C GLY A 496 -24.21 8.71 -12.63
N ASP A 497 -24.24 10.04 -12.73
CA ASP A 497 -23.19 10.90 -12.15
C ASP A 497 -23.12 10.77 -10.63
N PHE A 498 -24.27 10.59 -9.97
CA PHE A 498 -24.33 10.42 -8.53
C PHE A 498 -23.80 9.04 -8.08
N LEU A 499 -24.09 7.98 -8.84
CA LEU A 499 -23.52 6.66 -8.61
C LEU A 499 -22.00 6.65 -8.88
N SER A 500 -21.52 7.41 -9.86
CA SER A 500 -20.09 7.64 -10.08
C SER A 500 -19.44 8.35 -8.88
N ARG A 501 -20.11 9.34 -8.26
CA ARG A 501 -19.64 9.95 -7.00
C ARG A 501 -19.66 8.98 -5.82
N CYS A 502 -20.61 8.04 -5.78
CA CYS A 502 -20.60 6.97 -4.79
C CYS A 502 -19.37 6.07 -4.95
N CYS A 503 -18.96 5.76 -6.19
CA CYS A 503 -17.72 5.03 -6.46
C CYS A 503 -16.51 5.76 -5.86
N LEU A 504 -16.40 7.07 -6.10
CA LEU A 504 -15.32 7.90 -5.55
C LEU A 504 -15.33 7.90 -4.01
N GLN A 505 -16.51 8.05 -3.39
CA GLN A 505 -16.64 8.03 -1.93
C GLN A 505 -16.21 6.68 -1.32
N MET A 506 -16.46 5.57 -2.02
CA MET A 506 -15.93 4.27 -1.64
C MET A 506 -14.40 4.25 -1.74
N GLU A 507 -13.82 4.69 -2.86
CA GLU A 507 -12.36 4.73 -3.04
C GLU A 507 -11.64 5.56 -1.97
N GLU A 508 -12.20 6.70 -1.58
CA GLU A 508 -11.66 7.56 -0.52
C GLU A 508 -11.73 6.92 0.87
N SER A 509 -12.63 5.96 1.05
CA SER A 509 -12.83 5.24 2.31
C SER A 509 -11.97 3.99 2.44
N LEU A 510 -11.37 3.54 1.33
CA LEU A 510 -10.45 2.40 1.31
C LEU A 510 -9.07 2.80 1.83
N ASN A 511 -8.30 1.78 2.22
CA ASN A 511 -7.02 1.97 2.89
C ASN A 511 -5.95 2.65 2.02
N SER A 512 -4.87 3.12 2.65
CA SER A 512 -3.83 3.90 1.96
C SER A 512 -3.10 3.12 0.87
N VAL A 513 -3.05 1.79 0.93
CA VAL A 513 -2.46 0.96 -0.14
C VAL A 513 -3.32 0.99 -1.39
N TYR A 514 -4.65 0.80 -1.27
CA TYR A 514 -5.57 0.91 -2.40
C TYR A 514 -5.47 2.30 -3.07
N ARG A 515 -5.53 3.38 -2.27
CA ARG A 515 -5.47 4.76 -2.78
C ARG A 515 -4.13 5.08 -3.43
N GLN A 516 -3.02 4.62 -2.85
CA GLN A 516 -1.70 4.76 -3.47
C GLN A 516 -1.61 4.00 -4.80
N SER A 517 -2.15 2.78 -4.85
CA SER A 517 -2.15 1.96 -6.05
C SER A 517 -2.96 2.56 -7.20
N ARG A 518 -4.05 3.28 -6.88
CA ARG A 518 -4.87 4.06 -7.82
C ARG A 518 -4.18 5.34 -8.31
N VAL A 519 -3.60 6.13 -7.40
CA VAL A 519 -3.07 7.47 -7.73
C VAL A 519 -1.65 7.41 -8.26
N ALA A 520 -0.73 6.79 -7.51
CA ALA A 520 0.71 6.85 -7.77
C ALA A 520 1.20 5.69 -8.65
N ASP A 521 0.82 4.46 -8.30
CA ASP A 521 1.37 3.27 -8.97
C ASP A 521 0.62 2.94 -10.28
N LYS A 522 -0.58 3.52 -10.48
CA LYS A 522 -1.51 3.20 -11.59
C LYS A 522 -1.68 1.69 -11.79
N SER A 523 -1.74 0.95 -10.68
CA SER A 523 -1.80 -0.52 -10.66
C SER A 523 -3.19 -1.07 -10.41
N ILE A 524 -4.14 -0.22 -10.02
CA ILE A 524 -5.56 -0.54 -9.89
C ILE A 524 -6.36 0.43 -10.78
N GLY A 525 -7.34 -0.08 -11.51
CA GLY A 525 -8.29 0.71 -12.30
C GLY A 525 -9.39 1.34 -11.45
N PRO A 526 -10.23 2.21 -12.02
CA PRO A 526 -11.32 2.86 -11.28
C PRO A 526 -12.33 1.85 -10.73
N LEU A 527 -12.71 2.00 -9.45
CA LEU A 527 -13.76 1.20 -8.83
C LEU A 527 -15.06 1.29 -9.62
N GLU A 528 -15.70 0.15 -9.82
CA GLU A 528 -16.96 0.03 -10.55
C GLU A 528 -18.10 -0.37 -9.60
N ILE A 529 -19.21 0.37 -9.64
CA ILE A 529 -20.48 -0.07 -9.04
C ILE A 529 -21.38 -0.61 -10.16
N ARG A 530 -21.84 -1.85 -10.00
CA ARG A 530 -22.85 -2.49 -10.86
C ARG A 530 -24.17 -2.55 -10.12
N VAL A 531 -25.16 -1.80 -10.58
CA VAL A 531 -26.51 -1.87 -10.02
C VAL A 531 -27.22 -3.08 -10.60
N VAL A 532 -27.76 -3.96 -9.76
CA VAL A 532 -28.50 -5.16 -10.18
C VAL A 532 -30.01 -4.99 -10.00
N GLN A 533 -30.79 -5.84 -10.67
CA GLN A 533 -32.24 -5.88 -10.56
C GLN A 533 -32.69 -6.25 -9.13
N ASN A 534 -33.87 -5.78 -8.70
CA ASN A 534 -34.43 -6.19 -7.42
C ASN A 534 -34.72 -7.70 -7.41
N GLY A 535 -34.41 -8.37 -6.30
CA GLY A 535 -34.52 -9.82 -6.16
C GLY A 535 -33.30 -10.60 -6.67
N THR A 536 -32.23 -9.92 -7.12
CA THR A 536 -31.01 -10.60 -7.59
C THR A 536 -30.33 -11.35 -6.44
N PHE A 537 -30.25 -10.75 -5.25
CA PHE A 537 -29.66 -11.42 -4.09
C PHE A 537 -30.55 -12.54 -3.52
N GLU A 538 -31.86 -12.51 -3.77
CA GLU A 538 -32.77 -13.64 -3.49
C GLU A 538 -32.45 -14.81 -4.43
N GLU A 539 -32.31 -14.57 -5.74
CA GLU A 539 -31.90 -15.59 -6.72
C GLU A 539 -30.51 -16.17 -6.41
N LEU A 540 -29.57 -15.33 -5.95
CA LEU A 540 -28.25 -15.78 -5.49
C LEU A 540 -28.34 -16.69 -4.26
N THR A 541 -29.26 -16.38 -3.35
CA THR A 541 -29.53 -17.19 -2.15
C THR A 541 -30.09 -18.55 -2.54
N ASP A 542 -31.09 -18.59 -3.42
CA ASP A 542 -31.68 -19.82 -3.95
C ASP A 542 -30.64 -20.69 -4.67
N TYR A 543 -29.77 -20.07 -5.47
CA TYR A 543 -28.68 -20.76 -6.14
C TYR A 543 -27.70 -21.40 -5.13
N SER A 544 -27.35 -20.67 -4.07
CA SER A 544 -26.44 -21.17 -3.03
C SER A 544 -27.08 -22.29 -2.19
N ILE A 545 -28.38 -22.22 -1.91
CA ILE A 545 -29.15 -23.27 -1.24
C ILE A 545 -29.21 -24.54 -2.11
N SER A 546 -29.44 -24.40 -3.43
CA SER A 546 -29.45 -25.53 -4.36
C SER A 546 -28.12 -26.30 -4.41
N ARG A 547 -27.03 -25.64 -4.03
CA ARG A 547 -25.66 -26.18 -3.94
C ARG A 547 -25.31 -26.73 -2.55
N GLY A 548 -26.27 -26.80 -1.63
CA GLY A 548 -26.12 -27.41 -0.31
C GLY A 548 -25.90 -26.43 0.84
N SER A 549 -26.11 -25.12 0.64
CA SER A 549 -26.04 -24.14 1.73
C SER A 549 -27.29 -24.22 2.60
N SER A 550 -27.13 -24.17 3.93
CA SER A 550 -28.27 -24.19 4.86
C SER A 550 -29.07 -22.89 4.78
N MET A 551 -30.38 -23.00 4.54
CA MET A 551 -31.29 -21.87 4.39
C MET A 551 -31.39 -21.00 5.66
N SER A 552 -31.18 -21.57 6.85
CA SER A 552 -31.24 -20.83 8.13
C SER A 552 -29.93 -20.11 8.50
N GLN A 553 -28.83 -20.38 7.79
CA GLN A 553 -27.50 -19.85 8.11
C GLN A 553 -26.90 -19.02 6.97
N TYR A 554 -27.60 -18.91 5.84
CA TYR A 554 -27.09 -18.20 4.69
C TYR A 554 -27.01 -16.69 4.95
N LYS A 555 -25.84 -16.13 4.66
CA LYS A 555 -25.60 -14.68 4.56
C LYS A 555 -24.97 -14.44 3.18
N VAL A 556 -25.37 -13.36 2.51
CA VAL A 556 -24.77 -12.98 1.23
C VAL A 556 -23.25 -12.82 1.43
N PRO A 557 -22.43 -13.53 0.65
CA PRO A 557 -20.98 -13.41 0.76
C PRO A 557 -20.56 -12.01 0.33
N ARG A 558 -19.68 -11.36 1.10
CA ARG A 558 -19.22 -9.99 0.78
C ARG A 558 -18.26 -9.93 -0.40
N CYS A 559 -17.69 -11.07 -0.80
CA CYS A 559 -16.90 -11.24 -2.01
C CYS A 559 -17.21 -12.59 -2.66
N VAL A 560 -17.26 -12.61 -3.99
CA VAL A 560 -17.52 -13.80 -4.80
C VAL A 560 -16.40 -14.00 -5.81
N SER A 561 -15.90 -15.22 -5.91
CA SER A 561 -14.87 -15.61 -6.89
C SER A 561 -15.32 -16.74 -7.81
N PHE A 562 -16.47 -17.34 -7.55
CA PHE A 562 -16.98 -18.47 -8.32
C PHE A 562 -17.66 -18.00 -9.61
N THR A 563 -17.12 -18.43 -10.76
CA THR A 563 -17.52 -17.93 -12.09
C THR A 563 -19.04 -17.99 -12.35
N PRO A 564 -19.76 -19.09 -12.07
CA PRO A 564 -21.21 -19.13 -12.29
C PRO A 564 -22.01 -18.11 -11.46
N ILE A 565 -21.53 -17.75 -10.26
CA ILE A 565 -22.16 -16.72 -9.43
C ILE A 565 -21.90 -15.33 -10.03
N VAL A 566 -20.68 -15.09 -10.50
CA VAL A 566 -20.32 -13.82 -11.16
C VAL A 566 -21.12 -13.65 -12.47
N GLU A 567 -21.32 -14.72 -13.24
CA GLU A 567 -22.18 -14.74 -14.44
C GLU A 567 -23.64 -14.44 -14.11
N LEU A 568 -24.19 -15.07 -13.05
CA LEU A 568 -25.53 -14.79 -12.56
C LEU A 568 -25.71 -13.32 -12.22
N LEU A 569 -24.82 -12.76 -11.41
CA LEU A 569 -24.83 -11.34 -11.02
C LEU A 569 -24.73 -10.43 -12.25
N ASN A 570 -23.81 -10.74 -13.18
CA ASN A 570 -23.64 -9.99 -14.42
C ASN A 570 -24.87 -10.00 -15.33
N SER A 571 -25.60 -11.11 -15.37
CA SER A 571 -26.83 -11.23 -16.16
C SER A 571 -27.98 -10.36 -15.65
N ARG A 572 -27.89 -9.88 -14.41
CA ARG A 572 -28.90 -9.05 -13.74
C ARG A 572 -28.47 -7.58 -13.60
N VAL A 573 -27.36 -7.17 -14.21
CA VAL A 573 -26.87 -5.79 -14.15
C VAL A 573 -27.76 -4.86 -14.96
N VAL A 574 -28.27 -3.81 -14.31
CA VAL A 574 -29.08 -2.74 -14.90
C VAL A 574 -28.20 -1.60 -15.40
N SER A 575 -27.17 -1.23 -14.65
CA SER A 575 -26.24 -0.15 -15.02
C SER A 575 -24.87 -0.32 -14.37
N LYS A 576 -23.86 0.30 -14.99
CA LYS A 576 -22.45 0.26 -14.58
C LYS A 576 -21.93 1.68 -14.44
N HIS A 577 -21.24 1.97 -13.34
CA HIS A 577 -20.73 3.30 -13.02
C HIS A 577 -19.29 3.17 -12.52
N PHE A 578 -18.43 4.10 -12.91
CA PHE A 578 -17.03 4.10 -12.54
C PHE A 578 -16.68 5.36 -11.76
N SER A 579 -15.67 5.26 -10.88
CA SER A 579 -15.12 6.45 -10.23
C SER A 579 -14.62 7.47 -11.26
N PRO A 580 -15.10 8.74 -11.23
CA PRO A 580 -14.82 9.74 -12.25
C PRO A 580 -13.43 10.37 -12.14
N SER A 581 -12.76 10.20 -10.99
CA SER A 581 -11.45 10.77 -10.71
C SER A 581 -10.63 9.84 -9.81
N ASP A 582 -9.31 9.97 -9.86
CA ASP A 582 -8.45 9.29 -8.89
C ASP A 582 -8.67 9.92 -7.50
N GLY A 583 -9.15 9.13 -6.54
CA GLY A 583 -9.44 9.61 -5.18
C GLY A 583 -8.23 10.21 -4.46
N HIS A 584 -8.46 10.94 -3.36
CA HIS A 584 -7.39 11.61 -2.63
C HIS A 584 -6.43 10.62 -1.93
N CYS A 585 -5.20 10.49 -2.45
CA CYS A 585 -4.10 9.84 -1.73
C CYS A 585 -3.36 10.88 -0.89
N LYS A 586 -3.69 10.99 0.40
CA LYS A 586 -2.79 11.63 1.37
C LYS A 586 -1.62 10.68 1.63
N SER A 587 -0.59 10.74 0.78
CA SER A 587 0.77 10.61 1.31
C SER A 587 1.08 11.96 1.94
N ASP A 588 1.46 12.02 3.22
CA ASP A 588 1.92 13.25 3.89
C ASP A 588 3.23 13.85 3.30
N ALA A 589 3.49 13.63 2.01
CA ALA A 589 4.61 14.18 1.27
C ALA A 589 4.35 14.15 -0.25
N GLN A 590 3.35 14.89 -0.74
CA GLN A 590 3.44 15.43 -2.10
C GLN A 590 3.93 16.88 -2.02
N ASN A 591 5.25 17.05 -1.99
CA ASN A 591 5.89 18.26 -2.49
C ASN A 591 6.14 18.08 -4.00
N GLY A 592 5.07 18.08 -4.80
CA GLY A 592 5.10 18.91 -6.02
C GLY A 592 4.94 20.37 -5.58
N PRO A 593 5.06 21.40 -6.45
CA PRO A 593 4.65 22.72 -6.02
C PRO A 593 3.15 22.61 -5.75
N LEU A 594 2.79 22.40 -4.49
CA LEU A 594 1.52 22.87 -4.00
C LEU A 594 1.45 24.29 -4.56
N ASN A 595 0.35 24.64 -5.21
CA ASN A 595 -0.07 26.03 -5.24
C ASN A 595 -0.40 26.44 -3.79
N VAL A 596 0.58 26.33 -2.87
CA VAL A 596 0.58 27.02 -1.60
C VAL A 596 0.80 28.45 -2.00
N THR A 597 -0.30 29.15 -2.13
CA THR A 597 -0.30 30.60 -2.17
C THR A 597 0.15 31.07 -0.79
N VAL A 598 1.45 31.34 -0.64
CA VAL A 598 2.01 31.86 0.62
C VAL A 598 1.59 33.32 0.76
N LEU A 599 0.59 33.55 1.60
CA LEU A 599 0.17 34.89 2.00
C LEU A 599 1.25 35.53 2.87
N LYS A 600 2.02 36.46 2.30
CA LYS A 600 2.94 37.28 3.10
C LYS A 600 2.13 38.30 3.89
N HIS A 601 1.79 37.93 5.12
CA HIS A 601 1.01 38.74 6.04
C HIS A 601 1.60 40.15 6.29
N VAL A 602 2.92 40.33 6.13
CA VAL A 602 3.60 41.64 6.17
C VAL A 602 4.64 41.74 5.04
N LYS A 603 4.68 42.86 4.30
CA LYS A 603 5.74 43.19 3.33
C LYS A 603 6.81 44.07 3.99
N GLY A 604 7.86 43.47 4.59
CA GLY A 604 9.01 44.24 5.08
C GLY A 604 10.07 43.43 5.84
N ARG A 605 11.34 43.86 5.78
CA ARG A 605 12.43 43.40 6.65
C ARG A 605 12.38 44.21 7.96
N THR A 606 11.94 43.65 9.07
CA THR A 606 12.08 44.33 10.39
C THR A 606 12.27 43.35 11.55
N ASN A 607 13.30 43.62 12.36
CA ASN A 607 13.63 42.99 13.63
C ASN A 607 12.74 43.55 14.76
N GLU A 608 11.45 43.21 14.79
CA GLU A 608 10.56 43.57 15.90
C GLU A 608 9.76 42.37 16.40
N LYS A 609 9.58 42.31 17.73
CA LYS A 609 8.95 41.22 18.47
C LYS A 609 7.51 40.93 17.99
N SER A 610 7.25 39.65 17.72
CA SER A 610 5.95 38.95 17.65
C SER A 610 4.86 39.61 16.80
N LYS A 611 4.76 39.18 15.52
CA LYS A 611 3.69 39.56 14.57
C LYS A 611 2.97 38.29 14.06
N ASP A 612 2.66 37.40 14.99
CA ASP A 612 2.04 36.11 14.67
C ASP A 612 0.60 36.31 14.18
N VAL A 613 0.19 35.48 13.22
CA VAL A 613 -1.22 35.33 12.83
C VAL A 613 -1.85 34.37 13.84
N THR A 614 -2.83 34.87 14.59
CA THR A 614 -3.41 34.16 15.75
C THR A 614 -4.69 33.44 15.39
N THR A 615 -5.38 33.87 14.34
CA THR A 615 -6.67 33.32 13.93
C THR A 615 -6.94 33.60 12.46
N LEU A 616 -7.76 32.76 11.84
CA LEU A 616 -8.21 32.89 10.46
C LEU A 616 -9.59 32.26 10.28
N ASP A 617 -10.38 32.79 9.33
CA ASP A 617 -11.73 32.30 9.03
C ASP A 617 -12.12 32.61 7.58
N TRP A 618 -12.75 31.65 6.91
CA TRP A 618 -13.30 31.83 5.56
C TRP A 618 -14.74 32.33 5.63
N ASN A 619 -15.13 33.20 4.71
CA ASN A 619 -16.55 33.54 4.56
C ASN A 619 -17.35 32.32 4.04
N GLY A 620 -18.67 32.33 4.20
CA GLY A 620 -19.53 31.17 3.85
C GLY A 620 -19.47 30.73 2.39
N GLU A 621 -19.05 31.61 1.47
CA GLU A 621 -18.89 31.31 0.04
C GLU A 621 -17.47 30.84 -0.33
N GLY A 622 -16.49 30.92 0.58
CA GLY A 622 -15.09 30.56 0.32
C GLY A 622 -14.34 31.55 -0.58
N THR A 623 -14.89 32.75 -0.81
CA THR A 623 -14.32 33.77 -1.70
C THR A 623 -13.35 34.73 -1.01
N LEU A 624 -13.45 34.86 0.32
CA LEU A 624 -12.61 35.75 1.12
C LEU A 624 -12.11 35.03 2.37
N LEU A 625 -10.82 35.20 2.66
CA LEU A 625 -10.19 34.75 3.90
C LEU A 625 -9.94 35.97 4.79
N ALA A 626 -10.36 35.90 6.06
CA ALA A 626 -10.01 36.88 7.07
C ALA A 626 -8.93 36.32 8.00
N THR A 627 -7.95 37.14 8.38
CA THR A 627 -6.87 36.77 9.32
C THR A 627 -6.70 37.85 10.39
N GLY A 628 -6.48 37.44 11.63
CA GLY A 628 -6.23 38.33 12.77
C GLY A 628 -4.84 38.10 13.31
N SER A 629 -4.21 39.16 13.84
CA SER A 629 -2.82 39.12 14.24
C SER A 629 -2.55 39.79 15.58
N TYR A 630 -1.38 39.45 16.13
CA TYR A 630 -0.82 40.05 17.33
C TYR A 630 -0.58 41.56 17.19
N ASP A 631 -0.51 42.09 15.97
CA ASP A 631 -0.40 43.54 15.69
C ASP A 631 -1.72 44.32 15.86
N GLY A 632 -2.81 43.63 16.21
CA GLY A 632 -4.14 44.23 16.38
C GLY A 632 -4.87 44.55 15.08
N GLN A 633 -4.40 44.02 13.94
CA GLN A 633 -5.05 44.22 12.64
C GLN A 633 -5.71 42.94 12.15
N ALA A 634 -6.91 43.08 11.59
CA ALA A 634 -7.54 42.05 10.78
C ALA A 634 -7.28 42.34 9.29
N ARG A 635 -7.04 41.31 8.49
CA ARG A 635 -6.73 41.43 7.05
C ARG A 635 -7.63 40.51 6.25
N ILE A 636 -8.09 40.99 5.10
CA ILE A 636 -8.96 40.25 4.19
C ILE A 636 -8.18 39.92 2.93
N TRP A 637 -8.20 38.67 2.51
CA TRP A 637 -7.46 38.13 1.38
C TRP A 637 -8.41 37.54 0.35
N THR A 638 -8.06 37.69 -0.93
CA THR A 638 -8.73 37.01 -2.05
C THR A 638 -8.26 35.55 -2.17
N THR A 639 -9.00 34.73 -2.92
CA THR A 639 -8.61 33.34 -3.24
C THR A 639 -7.26 33.24 -3.95
N ASP A 640 -6.90 34.27 -4.71
CA ASP A 640 -5.62 34.35 -5.44
C ASP A 640 -4.45 34.80 -4.55
N GLY A 641 -4.75 35.11 -3.29
CA GLY A 641 -3.80 35.47 -2.26
C GLY A 641 -3.41 36.95 -2.22
N GLU A 642 -4.23 37.81 -2.81
CA GLU A 642 -4.03 39.25 -2.77
C GLU A 642 -4.65 39.84 -1.50
N LEU A 643 -3.94 40.75 -0.85
CA LEU A 643 -4.47 41.50 0.29
C LEU A 643 -5.50 42.51 -0.23
N ARG A 644 -6.77 42.28 0.09
CA ARG A 644 -7.90 43.14 -0.30
C ARG A 644 -8.03 44.35 0.62
N SER A 645 -8.09 44.12 1.94
CA SER A 645 -8.37 45.17 2.92
C SER A 645 -7.63 44.90 4.23
N THR A 646 -7.28 45.97 4.96
CA THR A 646 -6.70 45.90 6.30
C THR A 646 -7.56 46.71 7.26
N LEU A 647 -8.08 46.03 8.28
CA LEU A 647 -9.00 46.55 9.27
C LEU A 647 -8.23 46.84 10.57
N SER A 648 -7.99 48.12 10.84
CA SER A 648 -7.16 48.58 11.97
C SER A 648 -7.97 49.45 12.94
N LYS A 649 -8.30 48.89 14.10
CA LYS A 649 -9.00 49.61 15.19
C LYS A 649 -8.62 49.08 16.58
N HIS A 650 -8.40 47.77 16.69
CA HIS A 650 -7.94 47.16 17.93
C HIS A 650 -6.58 47.73 18.35
N LYS A 651 -6.41 47.89 19.67
CA LYS A 651 -5.18 48.40 20.29
C LYS A 651 -4.29 47.29 20.86
N GLY A 652 -4.69 46.03 20.67
CA GLY A 652 -3.96 44.85 21.14
C GLY A 652 -4.22 43.63 20.25
N PRO A 653 -3.52 42.52 20.51
CA PRO A 653 -3.65 41.28 19.76
C PRO A 653 -5.09 40.85 19.54
N ILE A 654 -5.42 40.45 18.31
CA ILE A 654 -6.69 39.79 18.02
C ILE A 654 -6.53 38.31 18.38
N PHE A 655 -7.45 37.73 19.14
CA PHE A 655 -7.39 36.30 19.49
C PHE A 655 -8.40 35.46 18.70
N SER A 656 -9.55 36.05 18.37
CA SER A 656 -10.58 35.36 17.61
C SER A 656 -11.22 36.30 16.57
N LEU A 657 -11.61 35.72 15.44
CA LEU A 657 -12.36 36.40 14.39
C LEU A 657 -13.32 35.40 13.73
N LYS A 658 -14.53 35.87 13.41
CA LYS A 658 -15.56 35.05 12.75
C LYS A 658 -16.39 35.84 11.76
N TRP A 659 -16.64 35.24 10.60
CA TRP A 659 -17.63 35.73 9.65
C TRP A 659 -19.05 35.45 10.14
N ASN A 660 -19.96 36.38 9.89
CA ASN A 660 -21.38 36.09 10.07
C ASN A 660 -21.86 35.11 8.99
N LYS A 661 -23.03 34.49 9.18
CA LYS A 661 -23.51 33.39 8.31
C LYS A 661 -23.74 33.83 6.86
N LYS A 662 -23.99 35.12 6.63
CA LYS A 662 -24.15 35.74 5.31
C LYS A 662 -22.82 36.16 4.66
N GLY A 663 -21.73 36.21 5.42
CA GLY A 663 -20.40 36.57 4.93
C GLY A 663 -20.22 38.06 4.59
N ASP A 664 -21.09 38.95 5.08
CA ASP A 664 -20.99 40.40 4.87
C ASP A 664 -20.39 41.17 6.07
N TYR A 665 -20.45 40.60 7.27
CA TYR A 665 -19.85 41.17 8.48
C TYR A 665 -18.79 40.25 9.10
N LEU A 666 -17.75 40.88 9.64
CA LEU A 666 -16.71 40.20 10.41
C LEU A 666 -16.79 40.64 11.88
N LEU A 667 -16.66 39.70 12.81
CA LEU A 667 -16.55 39.97 14.24
C LEU A 667 -15.14 39.63 14.70
N THR A 668 -14.51 40.52 15.46
CA THR A 668 -13.16 40.30 16.02
C THR A 668 -13.18 40.50 17.53
N GLY A 669 -12.43 39.67 18.28
CA GLY A 669 -12.22 39.79 19.72
C GLY A 669 -10.73 39.93 20.06
N SER A 670 -10.40 40.86 20.96
CA SER A 670 -9.02 41.28 21.20
C SER A 670 -8.63 41.30 22.69
N PHE A 671 -7.31 41.22 22.91
CA PHE A 671 -6.66 41.51 24.19
C PHE A 671 -6.96 42.91 24.72
N ASP A 672 -7.33 43.86 23.87
CA ASP A 672 -7.74 45.21 24.29
C ASP A 672 -9.11 45.25 25.00
N LYS A 673 -9.69 44.07 25.28
CA LYS A 673 -10.96 43.84 25.99
C LYS A 673 -12.20 44.15 25.16
N THR A 674 -12.04 44.41 23.87
CA THR A 674 -13.12 44.82 23.00
C THR A 674 -13.45 43.78 21.94
N ALA A 675 -14.71 43.77 21.53
CA ALA A 675 -15.16 43.08 20.33
C ALA A 675 -15.62 44.11 19.29
N ILE A 676 -15.30 43.91 18.02
CA ILE A 676 -15.63 44.86 16.94
C ILE A 676 -16.34 44.14 15.81
N VAL A 677 -17.46 44.70 15.35
CA VAL A 677 -18.17 44.28 14.14
C VAL A 677 -17.74 45.18 12.98
N TRP A 678 -17.30 44.55 11.90
CA TRP A 678 -16.79 45.18 10.69
C TRP A 678 -17.70 44.91 9.51
N ASP A 679 -17.95 45.95 8.72
CA ASP A 679 -18.58 45.82 7.41
C ASP A 679 -17.48 45.69 6.36
N VAL A 680 -17.31 44.48 5.84
CA VAL A 680 -16.18 44.18 4.95
C VAL A 680 -16.38 44.77 3.56
N LYS A 681 -17.62 45.09 3.16
CA LYS A 681 -17.88 45.78 1.88
C LYS A 681 -17.59 47.27 1.98
N ALA A 682 -17.92 47.89 3.11
CA ALA A 682 -17.64 49.31 3.36
C ALA A 682 -16.19 49.56 3.84
N GLU A 683 -15.46 48.51 4.23
CA GLU A 683 -14.11 48.58 4.82
C GLU A 683 -14.05 49.40 6.12
N GLU A 684 -15.16 49.45 6.86
CA GLU A 684 -15.30 50.25 8.08
C GLU A 684 -15.80 49.39 9.26
N TRP A 685 -15.43 49.77 10.48
CA TRP A 685 -16.03 49.20 11.68
C TRP A 685 -17.42 49.84 11.90
N LYS A 686 -18.43 49.01 12.18
CA LYS A 686 -19.79 49.48 12.49
C LYS A 686 -19.93 49.81 13.96
N GLN A 687 -19.39 48.94 14.81
CA GLN A 687 -19.53 49.09 16.25
C GLN A 687 -18.42 48.39 17.00
N GLN A 688 -18.02 48.99 18.12
CA GLN A 688 -17.08 48.46 19.09
C GLN A 688 -17.80 48.26 20.42
N PHE A 689 -17.53 47.14 21.07
CA PHE A 689 -18.18 46.71 22.29
C PHE A 689 -17.14 46.48 23.38
N GLU A 690 -17.35 47.09 24.54
CA GLU A 690 -16.49 46.96 25.73
C GLU A 690 -17.23 46.15 26.80
N PHE A 691 -17.64 44.92 26.46
CA PHE A 691 -18.41 44.07 27.39
C PHE A 691 -17.59 43.57 28.57
N HIS A 692 -16.28 43.44 28.38
CA HIS A 692 -15.43 42.68 29.27
C HIS A 692 -14.45 43.56 30.03
N THR A 693 -14.20 43.19 31.27
CA THR A 693 -13.18 43.82 32.11
C THR A 693 -11.79 43.23 31.88
N GLY A 694 -11.72 42.08 31.19
CA GLY A 694 -10.50 41.38 30.75
C GLY A 694 -10.47 41.10 29.24
N PRO A 695 -9.34 40.57 28.71
CA PRO A 695 -9.19 40.16 27.32
C PRO A 695 -10.34 39.31 26.77
N THR A 696 -10.86 39.68 25.59
CA THR A 696 -11.83 38.86 24.85
C THR A 696 -11.09 37.72 24.16
N LEU A 697 -11.37 36.49 24.59
CA LEU A 697 -10.67 35.29 24.14
C LEU A 697 -11.28 34.69 22.88
N ASP A 698 -12.61 34.66 22.81
CA ASP A 698 -13.33 34.06 21.69
C ASP A 698 -14.63 34.81 21.38
N VAL A 699 -15.05 34.73 20.12
CA VAL A 699 -16.26 35.36 19.59
C VAL A 699 -16.95 34.40 18.61
N ASP A 700 -18.28 34.33 18.62
CA ASP A 700 -19.02 33.51 17.64
C ASP A 700 -20.39 34.11 17.29
N TRP A 701 -20.81 33.90 16.04
CA TRP A 701 -22.09 34.36 15.52
C TRP A 701 -23.16 33.29 15.73
N CYS A 702 -24.21 33.64 16.49
CA CYS A 702 -25.43 32.84 16.57
C CYS A 702 -26.22 32.91 15.26
N ASN A 703 -26.30 34.10 14.67
CA ASN A 703 -26.98 34.37 13.40
C ASN A 703 -26.29 35.58 12.70
N ASN A 704 -26.96 36.26 11.77
CA ASN A 704 -26.35 37.39 11.04
C ASN A 704 -26.26 38.71 11.83
N VAL A 705 -26.90 38.78 13.00
CA VAL A 705 -27.10 40.02 13.78
C VAL A 705 -26.78 39.86 15.27
N SER A 706 -26.76 38.63 15.78
CA SER A 706 -26.45 38.34 17.19
C SER A 706 -25.23 37.45 17.34
N PHE A 707 -24.43 37.73 18.36
CA PHE A 707 -23.17 37.05 18.63
C PHE A 707 -22.93 36.87 20.13
N ALA A 708 -21.98 35.99 20.45
CA ALA A 708 -21.48 35.71 21.78
C ALA A 708 -20.00 36.11 21.89
N THR A 709 -19.57 36.58 23.06
CA THR A 709 -18.17 36.82 23.39
C THR A 709 -17.82 36.16 24.72
N SER A 710 -16.59 35.67 24.86
CA SER A 710 -16.06 35.11 26.10
C SER A 710 -14.75 35.79 26.49
N SER A 711 -14.46 35.86 27.79
CA SER A 711 -13.33 36.61 28.32
C SER A 711 -12.69 35.95 29.54
N THR A 712 -11.46 36.37 29.85
CA THR A 712 -10.75 35.99 31.07
C THR A 712 -11.42 36.51 32.35
N ASP A 713 -12.39 37.42 32.25
CA ASP A 713 -13.18 37.87 33.40
C ASP A 713 -14.26 36.87 33.84
N HIS A 714 -14.26 35.67 33.25
CA HIS A 714 -15.20 34.58 33.52
C HIS A 714 -16.64 34.86 33.07
N MET A 715 -16.86 35.89 32.25
CA MET A 715 -18.18 36.24 31.71
C MET A 715 -18.33 35.83 30.24
N ILE A 716 -19.56 35.48 29.87
CA ILE A 716 -20.01 35.34 28.49
C ILE A 716 -21.08 36.39 28.23
N CYS A 717 -20.93 37.17 27.16
CA CYS A 717 -21.88 38.20 26.78
C CYS A 717 -22.57 37.82 25.47
N LEU A 718 -23.89 37.96 25.42
CA LEU A 718 -24.71 37.75 24.21
C LEU A 718 -25.29 39.09 23.78
N GLN A 719 -25.11 39.45 22.51
CA GLN A 719 -25.50 40.77 21.99
C GLN A 719 -26.11 40.68 20.59
N ASP A 720 -27.17 41.47 20.31
CA ASP A 720 -27.52 41.89 18.94
C ASP A 720 -26.81 43.20 18.62
N TRP A 721 -25.93 43.22 17.60
CA TRP A 721 -25.10 44.39 17.32
C TRP A 721 -25.90 45.60 16.85
N ARG A 722 -27.16 45.44 16.42
CA ARG A 722 -28.00 46.58 15.99
C ARG A 722 -28.62 47.36 17.15
N ASN A 723 -28.67 46.76 18.33
CA ASN A 723 -29.28 47.35 19.52
C ASN A 723 -28.18 47.58 20.58
N PRO A 724 -27.44 48.69 20.56
CA PRO A 724 -26.45 48.97 21.59
C PRO A 724 -27.07 48.90 22.99
N PRO A 725 -26.41 48.27 23.98
CA PRO A 725 -26.78 48.49 25.38
C PRO A 725 -26.50 49.96 25.71
N TYR A 726 -27.47 50.62 26.36
CA TYR A 726 -27.40 52.01 26.79
C TYR A 726 -26.17 52.34 27.62
#